data_AF-A0A7G8XB68-F1
#
_entry.id   AF-A0A7G8XB68-F1
#
_cell.length_a   1.000
_cell.length_b   1.000
_cell.length_c   1.000
_cell.angle_alpha   90.00
_cell.angle_beta   90.00
_cell.angle_gamma   90.00
#
_symmetry.space_group_name_H-M   'P 1'
#
loop_
_entity.id
_entity.type
_entity.pdbx_description
1 polymer ?
#
loop_
_entity_poly.entity_id
_entity_poly.type
_entity_poly.pdbx_seq_one_letter_code
_entity_poly.pdbx_strand_id
1 'polypeptide(L)'
;MEAPTTFWQLLNHFYITIPIIQRDYAQGRMDDRTKDIRTVLLEHLQEALEGERHVDFDFVYGSVENQTLTPLDGQQRLTTLFLLHWYFSVKENIDIKDVLSRFSYETRISARDFCRALVLNSPSFSQVKSHKISDVLQEKKWFQHQWLQDPTVHAMLVMLDDIHTQYESLEIEVMLLLTEDVCPITFSFLELKEFGLGDELYIKMNARGKPLSTFENFKAQFEQVLEEGDFLQESKNFSKMLEREWTDLLWSYKSNDFTIDESFIEVFSFITTALVAKKKGVRNPRIFSEPFVKRSELKAVYDRKEHVSFLFETLSLWGNSDDIRAEFNQLTRALPLYTQHTQLFDMCVQKDSSFSLYERILLYTIVMKKLHKQDDDMVDTLRVIRNLVQRIRQANNGQFNSNLRFDMIGAIFRTIDQLIETNEPIYDAILRIASVEGFALTSWKQEQEKARLLKERPDLKEALHALEDELTLKGSVHRLLPIFKRYPNETLTYVKELLQLPDALVARAMLTIDDFAPQVGWSNLGPRYVFGGSFYRDFIWTNNNEDLTETFSQLIELLIAAPQEKVADKIAYIISNNNEWGKDSWVYYFVKYPTMLRGNKLLYVFADEEKYAIERLTGVNLQAEHINPFYDAVIQEINDNDICKYSQSTIRLSDPSCLVTEYGFVFRITEGYWTYEGESSICDALGKHNKTLTGLDLVERGVALVRYAHAMKTVPA
;
A
#
# COMPACT_ATOMS: atom_id res chain seq x y z
N MET A 1 51.09 13.60 -26.47
CA MET A 1 50.88 12.15 -26.26
C MET A 1 52.25 11.59 -25.96
N GLU A 2 52.46 11.12 -24.74
CA GLU A 2 53.65 10.35 -24.38
C GLU A 2 53.71 9.08 -25.24
N ALA A 3 54.91 8.53 -25.43
CA ALA A 3 55.09 7.32 -26.22
C ALA A 3 54.43 6.11 -25.52
N PRO A 4 53.82 5.18 -26.29
CA PRO A 4 53.29 3.94 -25.71
C PRO A 4 54.39 3.20 -24.96
N THR A 5 54.07 2.75 -23.75
CA THR A 5 55.00 2.09 -22.83
C THR A 5 54.60 0.63 -22.66
N THR A 6 55.57 -0.28 -22.55
CA THR A 6 55.32 -1.70 -22.29
C THR A 6 55.56 -2.04 -20.82
N PHE A 7 54.97 -3.15 -20.35
CA PHE A 7 55.24 -3.64 -19.00
C PHE A 7 56.73 -3.96 -18.78
N TRP A 8 57.37 -4.54 -19.80
CA TRP A 8 58.79 -4.86 -19.75
C TRP A 8 59.67 -3.61 -19.65
N GLN A 9 59.38 -2.58 -20.45
CA GLN A 9 60.06 -1.29 -20.34
C GLN A 9 59.87 -0.68 -18.95
N LEU A 10 58.65 -0.73 -18.40
CA LEU A 10 58.35 -0.18 -17.08
C LEU A 10 59.16 -0.87 -15.96
N LEU A 11 59.26 -2.19 -15.97
CA LEU A 11 60.07 -2.94 -14.99
C LEU A 11 61.58 -2.73 -15.18
N ASN A 12 62.05 -2.48 -16.40
CA ASN A 12 63.46 -2.17 -16.62
C ASN A 12 63.87 -0.81 -16.02
N HIS A 13 62.93 0.14 -15.93
CA HIS A 13 63.17 1.49 -15.41
C HIS A 13 62.80 1.66 -13.93
N PHE A 14 61.80 0.95 -13.43
CA PHE A 14 61.27 1.14 -12.07
C PHE A 14 61.00 -0.17 -11.31
N TYR A 15 61.07 -0.08 -9.99
CA TYR A 15 60.43 -1.05 -9.09
C TYR A 15 58.95 -0.71 -8.97
N ILE A 16 58.06 -1.64 -9.29
CA ILE A 16 56.61 -1.42 -9.20
C ILE A 16 56.13 -1.95 -7.86
N THR A 17 55.56 -1.08 -7.02
CA THR A 17 54.99 -1.47 -5.72
C THR A 17 53.53 -1.09 -5.64
N ILE A 18 52.63 -2.09 -5.69
CA ILE A 18 51.19 -1.88 -5.54
C ILE A 18 50.88 -1.37 -4.11
N PRO A 19 50.30 -0.15 -3.94
CA PRO A 19 50.22 0.50 -2.63
C PRO A 19 49.18 -0.10 -1.68
N ILE A 20 49.19 0.40 -0.43
CA ILE A 20 48.30 0.01 0.69
C ILE A 20 46.82 0.18 0.36
N ILE A 21 46.45 1.35 -0.16
CA ILE A 21 45.07 1.67 -0.49
C ILE A 21 44.84 1.06 -1.88
N GLN A 22 44.57 -0.24 -1.94
CA GLN A 22 44.27 -0.94 -3.19
C GLN A 22 43.25 -2.05 -2.96
N ARG A 23 42.41 -2.25 -3.96
CA ARG A 23 41.42 -3.32 -3.97
C ARG A 23 42.07 -4.66 -4.26
N ASP A 24 41.37 -5.72 -3.87
CA ASP A 24 41.71 -7.09 -4.27
C ASP A 24 41.86 -7.19 -5.79
N TYR A 25 42.75 -8.06 -6.26
CA TYR A 25 42.82 -8.39 -7.68
C TYR A 25 41.47 -8.98 -8.14
N ALA A 26 40.77 -8.27 -9.01
CA ALA A 26 39.36 -8.50 -9.33
C ALA A 26 39.17 -9.30 -10.61
N GLN A 27 40.12 -9.25 -11.55
CA GLN A 27 39.99 -9.93 -12.84
C GLN A 27 39.97 -11.46 -12.71
N GLY A 28 40.48 -12.00 -11.60
CA GLY A 28 40.42 -13.43 -11.27
C GLY A 28 39.27 -13.86 -10.35
N ARG A 29 38.22 -13.04 -10.15
CA ARG A 29 37.05 -13.46 -9.34
C ARG A 29 36.24 -14.55 -10.05
N MET A 30 35.48 -15.30 -9.24
CA MET A 30 34.70 -16.46 -9.67
C MET A 30 33.25 -16.14 -10.06
N ASP A 31 32.80 -14.89 -9.99
CA ASP A 31 31.44 -14.52 -10.43
C ASP A 31 31.31 -14.56 -11.97
N ASP A 32 30.10 -14.90 -12.45
CA ASP A 32 29.84 -15.14 -13.88
C ASP A 32 30.22 -13.94 -14.76
N ARG A 33 29.93 -12.72 -14.30
CA ARG A 33 30.26 -11.50 -15.04
C ARG A 33 31.77 -11.32 -15.20
N THR A 34 32.54 -11.51 -14.12
CA THR A 34 34.01 -11.40 -14.18
C THR A 34 34.61 -12.48 -15.06
N LYS A 35 34.06 -13.71 -15.00
CA LYS A 35 34.50 -14.81 -15.87
C LYS A 35 34.38 -14.44 -17.34
N ASP A 36 33.22 -13.92 -17.77
CA ASP A 36 33.02 -13.47 -19.16
C ASP A 36 34.01 -12.38 -19.57
N ILE A 37 34.24 -11.38 -18.71
CA ILE A 37 35.21 -10.30 -18.96
C ILE A 37 36.64 -10.86 -19.11
N ARG A 38 37.03 -11.81 -18.25
CA ARG A 38 38.35 -12.43 -18.29
C ARG A 38 38.54 -13.28 -19.55
N THR A 39 37.53 -14.04 -19.97
CA THR A 39 37.57 -14.81 -21.21
C THR A 39 37.81 -13.90 -22.41
N VAL A 40 37.03 -12.82 -22.55
CA VAL A 40 37.20 -11.85 -23.64
C VAL A 40 38.57 -11.16 -23.60
N LEU A 41 39.07 -10.84 -22.40
CA LEU A 41 40.40 -10.24 -22.24
C LEU A 41 41.50 -11.18 -22.73
N LEU A 42 41.44 -12.47 -22.37
CA LEU A 42 42.44 -13.45 -22.79
C LEU A 42 42.37 -13.75 -24.30
N GLU A 43 41.17 -13.74 -24.89
CA GLU A 43 40.99 -13.83 -26.35
C GLU A 43 41.66 -12.65 -27.06
N HIS A 44 41.39 -11.42 -26.62
CA HIS A 44 42.01 -10.21 -27.20
C HIS A 44 43.54 -10.22 -27.05
N LEU A 45 44.05 -10.71 -25.92
CA LEU A 45 45.49 -10.87 -25.71
C LEU A 45 46.07 -11.94 -26.66
N GLN A 46 45.35 -13.03 -26.94
CA GLN A 46 45.78 -14.02 -27.91
C GLN A 46 45.91 -13.43 -29.31
N GLU A 47 44.86 -12.77 -29.77
CA GLU A 47 44.81 -12.10 -31.08
C GLU A 47 45.97 -11.10 -31.21
N ALA A 48 46.35 -10.44 -30.12
CA ALA A 48 47.49 -9.51 -30.11
C ALA A 48 48.84 -10.24 -30.25
N LEU A 49 49.01 -11.36 -29.55
CA LEU A 49 50.21 -12.18 -29.63
C LEU A 49 50.37 -12.87 -30.99
N GLU A 50 49.26 -13.20 -31.66
CA GLU A 50 49.23 -13.77 -33.01
C GLU A 50 49.39 -12.70 -34.12
N GLY A 51 49.44 -11.42 -33.76
CA GLY A 51 49.64 -10.30 -34.68
C GLY A 51 48.38 -9.83 -35.40
N GLU A 52 47.20 -10.31 -34.98
CA GLU A 52 45.91 -9.96 -35.57
C GLU A 52 45.39 -8.60 -35.09
N ARG A 53 45.88 -8.12 -33.94
CA ARG A 53 45.53 -6.80 -33.39
C ARG A 53 46.62 -6.20 -32.51
N HIS A 54 46.46 -4.92 -32.19
CA HIS A 54 47.18 -4.27 -31.09
C HIS A 54 46.24 -4.13 -29.89
N VAL A 55 46.76 -4.35 -28.68
CA VAL A 55 46.01 -4.15 -27.43
C VAL A 55 46.60 -2.99 -26.65
N ASP A 56 45.81 -1.94 -26.48
CA ASP A 56 46.11 -0.81 -25.60
C ASP A 56 45.38 -1.02 -24.26
N PHE A 57 46.14 -1.09 -23.18
CA PHE A 57 45.65 -1.16 -21.80
C PHE A 57 45.34 0.23 -21.23
N ASP A 58 45.02 1.20 -22.09
CA ASP A 58 44.75 2.61 -21.81
C ASP A 58 45.87 3.27 -20.98
N PHE A 59 45.62 3.59 -19.72
CA PHE A 59 46.52 4.39 -18.88
C PHE A 59 46.97 3.63 -17.65
N VAL A 60 48.22 3.87 -17.26
CA VAL A 60 48.80 3.55 -15.96
C VAL A 60 49.40 4.83 -15.43
N TYR A 61 49.05 5.25 -14.21
CA TYR A 61 49.62 6.45 -13.63
C TYR A 61 49.92 6.25 -12.15
N GLY A 62 50.97 6.92 -11.69
CA GLY A 62 51.47 6.76 -10.34
C GLY A 62 52.53 7.79 -9.97
N SER A 63 52.94 7.77 -8.71
CA SER A 63 54.08 8.55 -8.24
C SER A 63 55.35 7.74 -8.40
N VAL A 64 56.44 8.41 -8.79
CA VAL A 64 57.78 7.82 -8.84
C VAL A 64 58.67 8.48 -7.80
N GLU A 65 59.07 7.68 -6.81
CA GLU A 65 59.99 8.08 -5.74
C GLU A 65 61.12 7.05 -5.64
N ASN A 66 62.38 7.50 -5.65
CA ASN A 66 63.56 6.64 -5.51
C ASN A 66 63.54 5.40 -6.42
N GLN A 67 63.27 5.58 -7.73
CA GLN A 67 63.11 4.52 -8.73
C GLN A 67 61.99 3.50 -8.44
N THR A 68 61.11 3.80 -7.48
CA THR A 68 59.92 3.00 -7.19
C THR A 68 58.69 3.70 -7.73
N LEU A 69 57.97 3.05 -8.63
CA LEU A 69 56.66 3.44 -9.11
C LEU A 69 55.59 2.87 -8.18
N THR A 70 54.80 3.77 -7.60
CA THR A 70 53.60 3.43 -6.84
C THR A 70 52.38 3.79 -7.69
N PRO A 71 51.73 2.81 -8.36
CA PRO A 71 50.59 3.08 -9.23
C PRO A 71 49.37 3.53 -8.42
N LEU A 72 48.81 4.67 -8.82
CA LEU A 72 47.54 5.22 -8.33
C LEU A 72 46.34 4.63 -9.10
N ASP A 73 46.54 4.23 -10.37
CA ASP A 73 45.63 3.38 -11.15
C ASP A 73 46.42 2.43 -12.08
N GLY A 74 45.74 1.41 -12.61
CA GLY A 74 46.31 0.40 -13.49
C GLY A 74 46.87 -0.83 -12.76
N GLN A 75 46.63 -0.97 -11.46
CA GLN A 75 47.19 -2.06 -10.63
C GLN A 75 46.72 -3.44 -11.09
N GLN A 76 45.44 -3.54 -11.50
CA GLN A 76 44.85 -4.77 -12.03
C GLN A 76 45.53 -5.18 -13.34
N ARG A 77 45.76 -4.20 -14.22
CA ARG A 77 46.44 -4.36 -15.52
C ARG A 77 47.87 -4.83 -15.33
N LEU A 78 48.63 -4.15 -14.45
CA LEU A 78 50.00 -4.51 -14.11
C LEU A 78 50.09 -5.91 -13.48
N THR A 79 49.13 -6.28 -12.64
CA THR A 79 49.07 -7.64 -12.06
C THR A 79 48.80 -8.70 -13.12
N THR A 80 47.86 -8.45 -14.05
CA THR A 80 47.62 -9.35 -15.19
C THR A 80 48.85 -9.52 -16.05
N LEU A 81 49.53 -8.42 -16.40
CA LEU A 81 50.75 -8.46 -17.20
C LEU A 81 51.89 -9.19 -16.47
N PHE A 82 52.02 -9.00 -15.16
CA PHE A 82 52.95 -9.77 -14.32
C PHE A 82 52.71 -11.28 -14.43
N LEU A 83 51.45 -11.74 -14.29
CA LEU A 83 51.09 -13.15 -14.39
C LEU A 83 51.32 -13.71 -15.80
N LEU A 84 51.02 -12.92 -16.83
CA LEU A 84 51.25 -13.28 -18.24
C LEU A 84 52.74 -13.51 -18.51
N HIS A 85 53.61 -12.56 -18.11
CA HIS A 85 55.06 -12.67 -18.27
C HIS A 85 55.62 -13.86 -17.47
N TRP A 86 55.13 -14.07 -16.24
CA TRP A 86 55.51 -15.23 -15.45
C TRP A 86 55.17 -16.54 -16.18
N TYR A 87 53.94 -16.68 -16.68
CA TYR A 87 53.49 -17.89 -17.36
C TYR A 87 54.35 -18.23 -18.58
N PHE A 88 54.56 -17.28 -19.48
CA PHE A 88 55.36 -17.51 -20.69
C PHE A 88 56.84 -17.73 -20.38
N SER A 89 57.38 -17.11 -19.33
CA SER A 89 58.75 -17.41 -18.88
C SER A 89 58.92 -18.86 -18.43
N VAL A 90 57.91 -19.42 -17.77
CA VAL A 90 57.88 -20.83 -17.38
C VAL A 90 57.72 -21.72 -18.61
N LYS A 91 56.79 -21.38 -19.51
CA LYS A 91 56.48 -22.15 -20.72
C LYS A 91 57.67 -22.28 -21.67
N GLU A 92 58.32 -21.16 -21.96
CA GLU A 92 59.44 -21.06 -22.90
C GLU A 92 60.80 -21.28 -22.22
N ASN A 93 60.80 -21.48 -20.89
CA ASN A 93 61.98 -21.69 -20.06
C ASN A 93 63.02 -20.57 -20.21
N ILE A 94 62.54 -19.33 -20.14
CA ILE A 94 63.35 -18.10 -20.20
C ILE A 94 63.50 -17.51 -18.80
N ASP A 95 64.73 -17.21 -18.39
CA ASP A 95 64.99 -16.63 -17.08
C ASP A 95 64.79 -15.10 -17.10
N ILE A 96 63.72 -14.65 -16.45
CA ILE A 96 63.40 -13.22 -16.28
C ILE A 96 63.34 -12.81 -14.80
N LYS A 97 63.85 -13.63 -13.88
CA LYS A 97 63.66 -13.46 -12.44
C LYS A 97 64.16 -12.11 -11.93
N ASP A 98 65.30 -11.63 -12.43
CA ASP A 98 65.90 -10.36 -12.03
C ASP A 98 65.05 -9.13 -12.40
N VAL A 99 64.29 -9.22 -13.50
CA VAL A 99 63.40 -8.13 -13.96
C VAL A 99 62.02 -8.27 -13.31
N LEU A 100 61.46 -9.48 -13.31
CA LEU A 100 60.10 -9.73 -12.82
C LEU A 100 59.99 -9.58 -11.29
N SER A 101 61.08 -9.80 -10.55
CA SER A 101 61.14 -9.58 -9.09
C SER A 101 61.03 -8.09 -8.68
N ARG A 102 61.07 -7.17 -9.64
CA ARG A 102 60.84 -5.73 -9.41
C ARG A 102 59.37 -5.37 -9.24
N PHE A 103 58.45 -6.31 -9.47
CA PHE A 103 57.02 -6.15 -9.19
C PHE A 103 56.65 -6.71 -7.80
N SER A 104 55.99 -5.92 -6.97
CA SER A 104 55.66 -6.28 -5.59
C SER A 104 54.39 -5.59 -5.06
N TYR A 105 53.93 -6.02 -3.88
CA TYR A 105 52.86 -5.40 -3.09
C TYR A 105 53.43 -4.82 -1.80
N GLU A 106 52.95 -3.67 -1.34
CA GLU A 106 53.52 -2.99 -0.16
C GLU A 106 53.15 -3.68 1.17
N THR A 107 51.87 -3.60 1.56
CA THR A 107 51.38 -4.02 2.88
C THR A 107 50.53 -5.28 2.86
N ARG A 108 50.16 -5.78 1.69
CA ARG A 108 49.44 -7.04 1.53
C ARG A 108 50.42 -8.21 1.58
N ILE A 109 50.82 -8.59 2.80
CA ILE A 109 51.92 -9.53 3.07
C ILE A 109 51.76 -10.83 2.29
N SER A 110 50.57 -11.42 2.27
CA SER A 110 50.31 -12.68 1.55
C SER A 110 50.52 -12.55 0.03
N ALA A 111 49.96 -11.51 -0.61
CA ALA A 111 50.18 -11.25 -2.04
C ALA A 111 51.65 -10.95 -2.37
N ARG A 112 52.31 -10.12 -1.55
CA ARG A 112 53.74 -9.79 -1.69
C ARG A 112 54.61 -11.03 -1.63
N ASP A 113 54.40 -11.85 -0.60
CA ASP A 113 55.22 -13.02 -0.34
C ASP A 113 54.92 -14.13 -1.38
N PHE A 114 53.67 -14.25 -1.82
CA PHE A 114 53.29 -15.13 -2.93
C PHE A 114 53.96 -14.72 -4.24
N CYS A 115 53.83 -13.47 -4.71
CA CYS A 115 54.45 -13.00 -5.96
C CYS A 115 55.96 -13.23 -5.97
N ARG A 116 56.63 -12.92 -4.85
CA ARG A 116 58.08 -13.16 -4.70
C ARG A 116 58.42 -14.65 -4.75
N ALA A 117 57.68 -15.49 -4.03
CA ALA A 117 57.93 -16.93 -4.02
C ALA A 117 57.65 -17.58 -5.38
N LEU A 118 56.62 -17.09 -6.09
CA LEU A 118 56.21 -17.51 -7.44
C LEU A 118 57.32 -17.29 -8.47
N VAL A 119 57.99 -16.14 -8.44
CA VAL A 119 59.11 -15.81 -9.34
C VAL A 119 60.37 -16.58 -8.98
N LEU A 120 60.73 -16.67 -7.70
CA LEU A 120 61.98 -17.31 -7.27
C LEU A 120 61.95 -18.84 -7.47
N ASN A 121 60.80 -19.46 -7.26
CA ASN A 121 60.64 -20.91 -7.19
C ASN A 121 59.69 -21.47 -8.27
N SER A 122 59.76 -20.92 -9.49
CA SER A 122 58.94 -21.37 -10.62
C SER A 122 59.09 -22.87 -10.90
N PRO A 123 57.99 -23.61 -11.15
CA PRO A 123 58.05 -24.98 -11.63
C PRO A 123 58.61 -25.04 -13.05
N SER A 124 59.05 -26.23 -13.50
CA SER A 124 59.32 -26.44 -14.93
C SER A 124 58.01 -26.59 -15.70
N PHE A 125 57.97 -26.18 -16.97
CA PHE A 125 56.75 -26.31 -17.79
C PHE A 125 56.22 -27.76 -17.83
N SER A 126 57.12 -28.74 -17.84
CA SER A 126 56.75 -30.17 -17.80
C SER A 126 55.94 -30.58 -16.57
N GLN A 127 56.04 -29.85 -15.45
CA GLN A 127 55.26 -30.12 -14.24
C GLN A 127 53.85 -29.52 -14.28
N VAL A 128 53.65 -28.47 -15.07
CA VAL A 128 52.35 -27.81 -15.23
C VAL A 128 51.61 -28.25 -16.48
N LYS A 129 52.31 -28.84 -17.46
CA LYS A 129 51.72 -29.34 -18.71
C LYS A 129 50.52 -30.25 -18.42
N SER A 130 49.36 -29.89 -18.96
CA SER A 130 48.08 -30.58 -18.84
C SER A 130 47.53 -30.70 -17.41
N HIS A 131 47.98 -29.84 -16.48
CA HIS A 131 47.47 -29.74 -15.11
C HIS A 131 47.10 -28.29 -14.82
N LYS A 132 46.17 -28.06 -13.88
CA LYS A 132 45.93 -26.70 -13.39
C LYS A 132 47.18 -26.16 -12.71
N ILE A 133 47.55 -24.93 -13.03
CA ILE A 133 48.71 -24.26 -12.41
C ILE A 133 48.47 -24.14 -10.92
N SER A 134 47.25 -23.77 -10.51
CA SER A 134 46.89 -23.58 -9.12
C SER A 134 47.11 -24.86 -8.29
N ASP A 135 46.78 -26.04 -8.82
CA ASP A 135 46.99 -27.32 -8.14
C ASP A 135 48.49 -27.61 -7.97
N VAL A 136 49.28 -27.44 -9.05
CA VAL A 136 50.72 -27.69 -9.04
C VAL A 136 51.47 -26.74 -8.09
N LEU A 137 51.04 -25.47 -8.02
CA LEU A 137 51.63 -24.48 -7.12
C LEU A 137 51.31 -24.80 -5.66
N GLN A 138 50.06 -25.20 -5.36
CA GLN A 138 49.64 -25.54 -4.00
C GLN A 138 50.38 -26.76 -3.42
N GLU A 139 50.88 -27.66 -4.26
CA GLU A 139 51.70 -28.80 -3.84
C GLU A 139 53.18 -28.45 -3.57
N LYS A 140 53.65 -27.24 -3.92
CA LYS A 140 55.05 -26.86 -3.72
C LYS A 140 55.35 -26.59 -2.25
N LYS A 141 56.52 -27.04 -1.78
CA LYS A 141 56.99 -26.83 -0.39
C LYS A 141 57.06 -25.36 0.05
N TRP A 142 57.25 -24.44 -0.89
CA TRP A 142 57.32 -23.01 -0.62
C TRP A 142 55.93 -22.34 -0.52
N PHE A 143 54.88 -23.03 -0.98
CA PHE A 143 53.53 -22.49 -0.98
C PHE A 143 52.93 -22.53 0.42
N GLN A 144 52.42 -21.39 0.90
CA GLN A 144 51.77 -21.31 2.21
C GLN A 144 50.25 -21.36 2.03
N HIS A 145 49.59 -22.38 2.58
CA HIS A 145 48.13 -22.53 2.48
C HIS A 145 47.34 -21.32 3.00
N GLN A 146 47.89 -20.54 3.94
CA GLN A 146 47.26 -19.31 4.43
C GLN A 146 47.04 -18.26 3.33
N TRP A 147 47.83 -18.28 2.26
CA TRP A 147 47.66 -17.36 1.14
C TRP A 147 46.33 -17.55 0.40
N LEU A 148 45.70 -18.73 0.48
CA LEU A 148 44.37 -18.97 -0.09
C LEU A 148 43.28 -18.14 0.58
N GLN A 149 43.53 -17.61 1.78
CA GLN A 149 42.61 -16.69 2.47
C GLN A 149 42.73 -15.26 1.97
N ASP A 150 43.76 -14.93 1.19
CA ASP A 150 43.90 -13.62 0.56
C ASP A 150 43.15 -13.61 -0.80
N PRO A 151 42.09 -12.80 -0.96
CA PRO A 151 41.34 -12.70 -2.21
C PRO A 151 42.20 -12.38 -3.43
N THR A 152 43.29 -11.62 -3.28
CA THR A 152 44.21 -11.30 -4.38
C THR A 152 44.97 -12.52 -4.84
N VAL A 153 45.53 -13.31 -3.91
CA VAL A 153 46.26 -14.54 -4.27
C VAL A 153 45.32 -15.56 -4.88
N HIS A 154 44.12 -15.71 -4.31
CA HIS A 154 43.10 -16.59 -4.88
C HIS A 154 42.76 -16.21 -6.33
N ALA A 155 42.53 -14.91 -6.59
CA ALA A 155 42.25 -14.42 -7.94
C ALA A 155 43.46 -14.57 -8.89
N MET A 156 44.69 -14.43 -8.41
CA MET A 156 45.90 -14.68 -9.22
C MET A 156 45.97 -16.16 -9.67
N LEU A 157 45.66 -17.11 -8.78
CA LEU A 157 45.63 -18.54 -9.10
C LEU A 157 44.58 -18.87 -10.17
N VAL A 158 43.37 -18.31 -10.03
CA VAL A 158 42.30 -18.46 -11.03
C VAL A 158 42.73 -17.88 -12.38
N MET A 159 43.33 -16.69 -12.39
CA MET A 159 43.83 -16.08 -13.62
C MET A 159 44.92 -16.93 -14.28
N LEU A 160 45.86 -17.49 -13.50
CA LEU A 160 46.90 -18.37 -14.02
C LEU A 160 46.34 -19.65 -14.64
N ASP A 161 45.30 -20.25 -14.04
CA ASP A 161 44.62 -21.41 -14.61
C ASP A 161 43.96 -21.09 -15.96
N ASP A 162 43.33 -19.93 -16.09
CA ASP A 162 42.66 -19.52 -17.33
C ASP A 162 43.69 -19.09 -18.40
N ILE A 163 44.79 -18.42 -18.02
CA ILE A 163 45.95 -18.16 -18.89
C ILE A 163 46.51 -19.49 -19.42
N HIS A 164 46.69 -20.49 -18.55
CA HIS A 164 47.19 -21.79 -18.96
C HIS A 164 46.24 -22.47 -19.94
N THR A 165 44.95 -22.51 -19.60
CA THR A 165 43.91 -23.12 -20.43
C THR A 165 43.87 -22.51 -21.82
N GLN A 166 44.00 -21.18 -21.91
CA GLN A 166 43.98 -20.46 -23.20
C GLN A 166 45.27 -20.67 -24.00
N TYR A 167 46.43 -20.57 -23.36
CA TYR A 167 47.71 -20.44 -24.06
C TYR A 167 48.61 -21.69 -23.99
N GLU A 168 48.20 -22.81 -23.39
CA GLU A 168 49.02 -24.04 -23.34
C GLU A 168 49.42 -24.50 -24.75
N SER A 169 48.48 -24.52 -25.68
CA SER A 169 48.66 -24.98 -27.07
C SER A 169 49.30 -23.96 -28.01
N LEU A 170 49.55 -22.72 -27.57
CA LEU A 170 50.10 -21.66 -28.42
C LEU A 170 51.59 -21.89 -28.75
N GLU A 171 51.95 -22.13 -30.00
CA GLU A 171 53.33 -22.50 -30.41
C GLU A 171 54.22 -21.31 -30.85
N ILE A 172 53.89 -20.08 -30.44
CA ILE A 172 54.64 -18.86 -30.77
C ILE A 172 55.64 -18.52 -29.66
N GLU A 173 56.79 -17.93 -30.01
CA GLU A 173 57.79 -17.38 -29.08
C GLU A 173 57.28 -16.04 -28.49
N VAL A 174 56.39 -16.13 -27.50
CA VAL A 174 55.68 -14.97 -26.93
C VAL A 174 56.59 -14.12 -26.06
N MET A 175 57.55 -14.71 -25.35
CA MET A 175 58.45 -13.92 -24.50
C MET A 175 59.29 -12.92 -25.31
N LEU A 176 59.67 -13.27 -26.55
CA LEU A 176 60.37 -12.33 -27.43
C LEU A 176 59.47 -11.11 -27.72
N LEU A 177 58.20 -11.34 -28.09
CA LEU A 177 57.21 -10.29 -28.36
C LEU A 177 56.92 -9.40 -27.14
N LEU A 178 56.94 -9.96 -25.93
CA LEU A 178 56.67 -9.23 -24.69
C LEU A 178 57.87 -8.38 -24.21
N THR A 179 59.08 -8.69 -24.69
CA THR A 179 60.32 -8.06 -24.20
C THR A 179 61.01 -7.14 -25.21
N GLU A 180 60.66 -7.21 -26.48
CA GLU A 180 61.14 -6.30 -27.52
C GLU A 180 60.44 -4.92 -27.50
N ASP A 181 61.05 -3.94 -28.18
CA ASP A 181 60.53 -2.57 -28.28
C ASP A 181 59.18 -2.50 -29.02
N VAL A 182 58.93 -3.42 -29.95
CA VAL A 182 57.67 -3.53 -30.70
C VAL A 182 56.78 -4.60 -30.04
N CYS A 183 56.26 -4.27 -28.86
CA CYS A 183 55.33 -5.14 -28.14
C CYS A 183 53.88 -4.92 -28.61
N PRO A 184 53.10 -5.98 -28.91
CA PRO A 184 51.70 -5.83 -29.32
C PRO A 184 50.75 -5.41 -28.18
N ILE A 185 51.25 -5.38 -26.95
CA ILE A 185 50.49 -5.03 -25.74
C ILE A 185 51.16 -3.82 -25.07
N THR A 186 50.52 -2.66 -25.16
CA THR A 186 51.05 -1.38 -24.65
C THR A 186 50.05 -0.66 -23.75
N PHE A 187 50.51 0.38 -23.05
CA PHE A 187 49.68 1.35 -22.34
C PHE A 187 50.40 2.70 -22.27
N SER A 188 49.66 3.77 -22.01
CA SER A 188 50.19 5.10 -21.75
C SER A 188 50.57 5.25 -20.26
N PHE A 189 51.86 5.43 -19.96
CA PHE A 189 52.33 5.68 -18.60
C PHE A 189 52.47 7.18 -18.31
N LEU A 190 51.85 7.67 -17.23
CA LEU A 190 51.91 9.07 -16.81
C LEU A 190 52.44 9.20 -15.36
N GLU A 191 53.58 9.90 -15.18
CA GLU A 191 54.12 10.22 -13.84
C GLU A 191 53.40 11.44 -13.24
N LEU A 192 52.77 11.25 -12.08
CA LEU A 192 51.89 12.27 -11.47
C LEU A 192 52.60 13.39 -10.68
N LYS A 193 53.92 13.55 -10.82
CA LYS A 193 54.65 14.67 -10.18
C LYS A 193 54.13 16.05 -10.62
N GLU A 194 53.45 16.15 -11.76
CA GLU A 194 53.02 17.43 -12.31
C GLU A 194 51.66 17.95 -11.79
N PHE A 195 50.83 17.15 -11.10
CA PHE A 195 49.41 17.51 -10.91
C PHE A 195 48.90 17.70 -9.47
N GLY A 196 49.69 17.49 -8.41
CA GLY A 196 49.33 17.92 -7.03
C GLY A 196 47.99 17.42 -6.44
N LEU A 197 47.38 16.36 -7.00
CA LEU A 197 45.99 15.95 -6.76
C LEU A 197 45.83 14.48 -6.28
N GLY A 198 46.90 13.85 -5.79
CA GLY A 198 46.99 12.39 -5.60
C GLY A 198 45.83 11.74 -4.85
N ASP A 199 45.44 12.28 -3.69
CA ASP A 199 44.53 11.57 -2.77
C ASP A 199 43.04 11.72 -3.12
N GLU A 200 42.59 12.92 -3.52
CA GLU A 200 41.19 13.14 -3.92
C GLU A 200 40.84 12.42 -5.22
N LEU A 201 41.76 12.42 -6.19
CA LEU A 201 41.57 11.72 -7.46
C LEU A 201 41.50 10.21 -7.20
N TYR A 202 42.39 9.70 -6.35
CA TYR A 202 42.40 8.29 -5.95
C TYR A 202 41.06 7.85 -5.31
N ILE A 203 40.49 8.63 -4.39
CA ILE A 203 39.19 8.33 -3.75
C ILE A 203 38.07 8.29 -4.78
N LYS A 204 38.00 9.28 -5.68
CA LYS A 204 36.95 9.38 -6.71
C LYS A 204 37.07 8.27 -7.76
N MET A 205 38.28 7.87 -8.13
CA MET A 205 38.52 6.85 -9.14
C MET A 205 38.30 5.45 -8.61
N ASN A 206 38.69 5.18 -7.36
CA ASN A 206 38.39 3.89 -6.74
C ASN A 206 36.89 3.75 -6.44
N ALA A 207 36.12 4.80 -6.19
CA ALA A 207 34.67 4.69 -6.03
C ALA A 207 33.96 4.07 -7.25
N ARG A 208 34.48 4.30 -8.48
CA ARG A 208 33.86 3.86 -9.76
C ARG A 208 33.83 2.35 -10.01
N GLY A 209 34.69 1.55 -9.36
CA GLY A 209 34.69 0.10 -9.55
C GLY A 209 33.70 -0.66 -8.64
N LYS A 210 32.82 0.02 -7.90
CA LYS A 210 31.68 -0.64 -7.24
C LYS A 210 30.59 -0.86 -8.29
N PRO A 211 29.91 -2.02 -8.31
CA PRO A 211 28.68 -2.15 -9.09
C PRO A 211 27.75 -0.99 -8.73
N LEU A 212 27.20 -0.32 -9.73
CA LEU A 212 26.18 0.72 -9.51
C LEU A 212 25.07 0.12 -8.65
N SER A 213 24.60 0.86 -7.64
CA SER A 213 23.42 0.45 -6.88
C SER A 213 22.21 0.37 -7.81
N THR A 214 21.15 -0.32 -7.39
CA THR A 214 19.89 -0.33 -8.15
C THR A 214 19.40 1.08 -8.45
N PHE A 215 19.57 2.01 -7.50
CA PHE A 215 19.21 3.41 -7.66
C PHE A 215 20.12 4.15 -8.65
N GLU A 216 21.43 3.95 -8.58
CA GLU A 216 22.37 4.53 -9.56
C GLU A 216 22.09 4.03 -10.99
N ASN A 217 21.78 2.74 -11.14
CA ASN A 217 21.35 2.18 -12.42
C ASN A 217 20.04 2.81 -12.90
N PHE A 218 19.07 3.02 -12.00
CA PHE A 218 17.81 3.70 -12.31
C PHE A 218 18.07 5.13 -12.80
N LYS A 219 18.89 5.92 -12.10
CA LYS A 219 19.23 7.31 -12.50
C LYS A 219 19.80 7.35 -13.91
N ALA A 220 20.83 6.55 -14.17
CA ALA A 220 21.47 6.49 -15.48
C ALA A 220 20.49 6.04 -16.58
N GLN A 221 19.62 5.07 -16.30
CA GLN A 221 18.59 4.64 -17.24
C GLN A 221 17.55 5.73 -17.51
N PHE A 222 17.15 6.49 -16.49
CA PHE A 222 16.17 7.56 -16.65
C PHE A 222 16.73 8.76 -17.40
N GLU A 223 17.98 9.15 -17.14
CA GLU A 223 18.71 10.18 -17.92
C GLU A 223 18.76 9.80 -19.41
N GLN A 224 19.10 8.55 -19.72
CA GLN A 224 19.07 8.05 -21.11
C GLN A 224 17.67 8.12 -21.73
N VAL A 225 16.61 7.83 -20.97
CA VAL A 225 15.23 7.93 -21.46
C VAL A 225 14.88 9.38 -21.79
N LEU A 226 15.31 10.34 -20.96
CA LEU A 226 15.08 11.77 -21.20
C LEU A 226 15.85 12.27 -22.44
N GLU A 227 17.12 11.88 -22.58
CA GLU A 227 17.94 12.25 -23.74
C GLU A 227 17.39 11.70 -25.06
N GLU A 228 16.95 10.43 -25.07
CA GLU A 228 16.31 9.82 -26.25
C GLU A 228 14.97 10.46 -26.62
N GLY A 229 14.26 11.00 -25.63
CA GLY A 229 13.00 11.73 -25.81
C GLY A 229 13.17 13.20 -26.24
N ASP A 230 14.40 13.64 -26.54
CA ASP A 230 14.74 15.05 -26.86
C ASP A 230 14.51 16.03 -25.68
N PHE A 231 14.55 15.52 -24.44
CA PHE A 231 14.43 16.30 -23.19
C PHE A 231 15.80 16.58 -22.56
N LEU A 232 16.74 17.11 -23.36
CA LEU A 232 18.14 17.31 -22.92
C LEU A 232 18.27 18.26 -21.73
N GLN A 233 17.38 19.26 -21.61
CA GLN A 233 17.43 20.21 -20.51
C GLN A 233 16.94 19.57 -19.21
N GLU A 234 15.88 18.78 -19.29
CA GLU A 234 15.31 18.01 -18.19
C GLU A 234 16.28 16.91 -17.74
N SER A 235 16.98 16.24 -18.67
CA SER A 235 18.06 15.30 -18.34
C SER A 235 19.16 15.98 -17.51
N LYS A 236 19.66 17.14 -17.95
CA LYS A 236 20.67 17.92 -17.19
C LYS A 236 20.14 18.41 -15.84
N ASN A 237 18.87 18.76 -15.77
CA ASN A 237 18.23 19.24 -14.55
C ASN A 237 17.97 18.08 -13.57
N PHE A 238 17.70 16.87 -14.05
CA PHE A 238 17.36 15.70 -13.23
C PHE A 238 18.40 15.47 -12.14
N SER A 239 19.68 15.31 -12.50
CA SER A 239 20.75 15.04 -11.53
C SER A 239 20.91 16.22 -10.55
N LYS A 240 20.84 17.46 -11.06
CA LYS A 240 20.98 18.68 -10.23
C LYS A 240 19.84 18.84 -9.22
N MET A 241 18.60 18.60 -9.63
CA MET A 241 17.41 18.70 -8.77
C MET A 241 17.36 17.54 -7.77
N LEU A 242 17.74 16.34 -8.20
CA LEU A 242 17.84 15.19 -7.33
C LEU A 242 18.85 15.41 -6.19
N GLU A 243 20.05 15.91 -6.50
CA GLU A 243 21.12 16.17 -5.52
C GLU A 243 20.80 17.30 -4.54
N ARG A 244 19.87 18.19 -4.87
CA ARG A 244 19.54 19.37 -4.07
C ARG A 244 18.09 19.36 -3.62
N GLU A 245 17.20 19.85 -4.48
CA GLU A 245 15.79 20.12 -4.15
C GLU A 245 15.06 18.88 -3.66
N TRP A 246 15.19 17.75 -4.35
CA TRP A 246 14.49 16.52 -3.96
C TRP A 246 15.18 15.80 -2.81
N THR A 247 16.50 15.97 -2.65
CA THR A 247 17.22 15.51 -1.45
C THR A 247 16.74 16.27 -0.22
N ASP A 248 16.67 17.60 -0.29
CA ASP A 248 16.17 18.45 0.79
C ASP A 248 14.72 18.10 1.17
N LEU A 249 13.87 17.86 0.16
CA LEU A 249 12.48 17.41 0.35
C LEU A 249 12.37 16.09 1.10
N LEU A 250 13.18 15.10 0.71
CA LEU A 250 13.06 13.72 1.17
C LEU A 250 14.00 13.37 2.34
N TRP A 251 14.88 14.27 2.77
CA TRP A 251 15.91 13.98 3.76
C TRP A 251 15.37 13.53 5.13
N SER A 252 14.17 13.96 5.49
CA SER A 252 13.47 13.49 6.70
C SER A 252 13.07 12.02 6.64
N TYR A 253 12.97 11.45 5.44
CA TYR A 253 12.57 10.07 5.18
C TYR A 253 13.75 9.16 4.82
N LYS A 254 14.99 9.66 4.91
CA LYS A 254 16.20 8.89 4.60
C LYS A 254 16.25 7.55 5.33
N SER A 255 16.84 6.57 4.66
CA SER A 255 17.12 5.24 5.21
C SER A 255 18.14 5.30 6.36
N ASN A 256 18.34 4.16 7.03
CA ASN A 256 19.38 4.01 8.05
C ASN A 256 20.81 4.22 7.48
N ASP A 257 20.98 4.06 6.17
CA ASP A 257 22.24 4.29 5.46
C ASP A 257 22.42 5.76 5.03
N PHE A 258 21.55 6.66 5.52
CA PHE A 258 21.55 8.10 5.20
C PHE A 258 21.34 8.40 3.70
N THR A 259 20.56 7.57 3.01
CA THR A 259 20.20 7.77 1.59
C THR A 259 18.70 8.02 1.43
N ILE A 260 18.30 8.72 0.36
CA ILE A 260 16.89 8.96 0.01
C ILE A 260 16.36 8.00 -1.07
N ASP A 261 17.17 7.04 -1.50
CA ASP A 261 16.93 6.18 -2.67
C ASP A 261 15.55 5.50 -2.62
N GLU A 262 15.21 4.85 -1.50
CA GLU A 262 13.94 4.15 -1.33
C GLU A 262 12.77 5.14 -1.37
N SER A 263 12.84 6.21 -0.58
CA SER A 263 11.85 7.27 -0.52
C SER A 263 11.59 7.92 -1.88
N PHE A 264 12.65 8.18 -2.64
CA PHE A 264 12.55 8.74 -3.98
C PHE A 264 11.82 7.78 -4.92
N ILE A 265 12.21 6.49 -4.91
CA ILE A 265 11.59 5.49 -5.78
C ILE A 265 10.10 5.31 -5.46
N GLU A 266 9.68 5.41 -4.20
CA GLU A 266 8.26 5.29 -3.85
C GLU A 266 7.43 6.49 -4.35
N VAL A 267 7.93 7.73 -4.19
CA VAL A 267 7.26 8.92 -4.76
C VAL A 267 7.26 8.88 -6.28
N PHE A 268 8.40 8.55 -6.89
CA PHE A 268 8.52 8.38 -8.34
C PHE A 268 7.54 7.32 -8.85
N SER A 269 7.40 6.21 -8.12
CA SER A 269 6.47 5.13 -8.47
C SER A 269 5.03 5.62 -8.36
N PHE A 270 4.63 6.33 -7.30
CA PHE A 270 3.29 6.92 -7.19
C PHE A 270 2.93 7.81 -8.39
N ILE A 271 3.83 8.73 -8.76
CA ILE A 271 3.64 9.64 -9.90
C ILE A 271 3.52 8.85 -11.21
N THR A 272 4.43 7.90 -11.43
CA THR A 272 4.45 7.05 -12.63
C THR A 272 3.19 6.18 -12.71
N THR A 273 2.74 5.61 -11.58
CA THR A 273 1.49 4.84 -11.50
C THR A 273 0.30 5.71 -11.86
N ALA A 274 0.24 6.97 -11.42
CA ALA A 274 -0.84 7.88 -11.79
C ALA A 274 -0.89 8.14 -13.30
N LEU A 275 0.26 8.36 -13.94
CA LEU A 275 0.36 8.51 -15.40
C LEU A 275 -0.08 7.23 -16.14
N VAL A 276 0.38 6.06 -15.67
CA VAL A 276 0.07 4.77 -16.29
C VAL A 276 -1.41 4.40 -16.11
N ALA A 277 -1.96 4.54 -14.91
CA ALA A 277 -3.33 4.17 -14.59
C ALA A 277 -4.36 4.95 -15.43
N LYS A 278 -4.03 6.18 -15.83
CA LYS A 278 -4.88 6.99 -16.72
C LYS A 278 -5.00 6.43 -18.14
N LYS A 279 -4.10 5.53 -18.60
CA LYS A 279 -4.22 4.86 -19.91
C LYS A 279 -5.40 3.87 -19.90
N LYS A 280 -6.29 3.97 -20.89
CA LYS A 280 -7.43 3.03 -21.02
C LYS A 280 -6.92 1.60 -21.25
N GLY A 281 -7.51 0.62 -20.55
CA GLY A 281 -7.18 -0.79 -20.68
C GLY A 281 -6.11 -1.33 -19.71
N VAL A 282 -5.51 -0.48 -18.88
CA VAL A 282 -4.59 -0.94 -17.81
C VAL A 282 -5.39 -1.66 -16.72
N ARG A 283 -5.13 -2.97 -16.56
CA ARG A 283 -5.77 -3.80 -15.54
C ARG A 283 -4.79 -4.60 -14.68
N ASN A 284 -3.51 -4.28 -14.72
CA ASN A 284 -2.51 -5.02 -13.96
C ASN A 284 -2.30 -4.35 -12.59
N PRO A 285 -2.69 -4.98 -11.47
CA PRO A 285 -2.50 -4.39 -10.14
C PRO A 285 -1.02 -4.25 -9.75
N ARG A 286 -0.11 -4.93 -10.45
CA ARG A 286 1.35 -4.85 -10.19
C ARG A 286 1.90 -3.43 -10.28
N ILE A 287 1.25 -2.53 -11.01
CA ILE A 287 1.64 -1.12 -11.12
C ILE A 287 1.64 -0.36 -9.78
N PHE A 288 1.02 -0.92 -8.73
CA PHE A 288 1.01 -0.33 -7.38
C PHE A 288 2.00 -1.02 -6.43
N SER A 289 2.56 -2.17 -6.81
CA SER A 289 3.42 -2.99 -5.95
C SER A 289 4.86 -3.09 -6.44
N GLU A 290 5.08 -3.02 -7.76
CA GLU A 290 6.41 -3.12 -8.38
C GLU A 290 6.92 -1.71 -8.75
N PRO A 291 8.15 -1.33 -8.36
CA PRO A 291 8.72 -0.04 -8.69
C PRO A 291 9.09 0.04 -10.18
N PHE A 292 8.87 1.20 -10.79
CA PHE A 292 9.21 1.45 -12.19
C PHE A 292 10.71 1.71 -12.35
N VAL A 293 11.50 0.63 -12.47
CA VAL A 293 12.97 0.72 -12.58
C VAL A 293 13.52 0.22 -13.92
N LYS A 294 12.67 -0.35 -14.79
CA LYS A 294 13.11 -0.87 -16.09
C LYS A 294 13.04 0.22 -17.17
N ARG A 295 14.14 0.45 -17.87
CA ARG A 295 14.22 1.38 -19.00
C ARG A 295 13.09 1.27 -20.03
N SER A 296 12.65 0.07 -20.41
CA SER A 296 11.57 -0.11 -21.38
C SER A 296 10.22 0.41 -20.89
N GLU A 297 9.92 0.22 -19.60
CA GLU A 297 8.71 0.72 -18.94
C GLU A 297 8.79 2.24 -18.79
N LEU A 298 9.95 2.76 -18.35
CA LEU A 298 10.21 4.20 -18.24
C LEU A 298 10.04 4.91 -19.58
N LYS A 299 10.63 4.38 -20.65
CA LYS A 299 10.49 4.94 -22.00
C LYS A 299 9.02 4.97 -22.45
N ALA A 300 8.27 3.91 -22.22
CA ALA A 300 6.84 3.86 -22.59
C ALA A 300 5.96 4.87 -21.83
N VAL A 301 6.43 5.38 -20.69
CA VAL A 301 5.75 6.42 -19.92
C VAL A 301 6.28 7.80 -20.29
N TYR A 302 7.58 8.03 -20.25
CA TYR A 302 8.20 9.36 -20.31
C TYR A 302 8.62 9.83 -21.71
N ASP A 303 8.12 9.18 -22.78
CA ASP A 303 8.27 9.62 -24.18
C ASP A 303 7.47 10.90 -24.53
N ARG A 304 6.79 11.50 -23.55
CA ARG A 304 5.92 12.67 -23.74
C ARG A 304 6.32 13.81 -22.83
N LYS A 305 6.38 15.02 -23.37
CA LYS A 305 6.77 16.23 -22.64
C LYS A 305 5.86 16.48 -21.44
N GLU A 306 4.56 16.24 -21.58
CA GLU A 306 3.58 16.46 -20.53
C GLU A 306 3.84 15.54 -19.32
N HIS A 307 4.29 14.32 -19.56
CA HIS A 307 4.59 13.35 -18.50
C HIS A 307 5.88 13.70 -17.77
N VAL A 308 6.92 14.13 -18.51
CA VAL A 308 8.17 14.62 -17.91
C VAL A 308 7.90 15.87 -17.08
N SER A 309 7.16 16.83 -17.63
CA SER A 309 6.80 18.07 -16.92
C SER A 309 6.00 17.76 -15.64
N PHE A 310 5.00 16.88 -15.73
CA PHE A 310 4.21 16.45 -14.57
C PHE A 310 5.08 15.86 -13.44
N LEU A 311 6.06 15.02 -13.77
CA LEU A 311 6.97 14.44 -12.78
C LEU A 311 7.80 15.52 -12.08
N PHE A 312 8.47 16.37 -12.85
CA PHE A 312 9.37 17.39 -12.31
C PHE A 312 8.60 18.42 -11.48
N GLU A 313 7.45 18.88 -11.97
CA GLU A 313 6.61 19.82 -11.24
C GLU A 313 6.05 19.19 -9.96
N THR A 314 5.61 17.93 -9.99
CA THR A 314 5.09 17.24 -8.79
C THR A 314 6.17 17.09 -7.71
N LEU A 315 7.38 16.67 -8.08
CA LEU A 315 8.49 16.52 -7.14
C LEU A 315 8.99 17.86 -6.59
N SER A 316 8.63 18.97 -7.23
CA SER A 316 9.04 20.33 -6.85
C SER A 316 7.90 21.14 -6.22
N LEU A 317 6.76 20.51 -5.91
CA LEU A 317 5.61 21.16 -5.28
C LEU A 317 5.91 21.69 -3.88
N TRP A 318 6.76 20.98 -3.14
CA TRP A 318 7.11 21.29 -1.76
C TRP A 318 8.63 21.41 -1.62
N GLY A 319 9.07 22.31 -0.76
CA GLY A 319 10.51 22.53 -0.51
C GLY A 319 11.10 21.61 0.55
N ASN A 320 10.32 21.21 1.55
CA ASN A 320 10.77 20.34 2.65
C ASN A 320 9.58 19.57 3.26
N SER A 321 9.88 18.58 4.09
CA SER A 321 8.89 17.74 4.76
C SER A 321 8.05 18.45 5.81
N ASP A 322 8.55 19.52 6.44
CA ASP A 322 7.83 20.24 7.50
C ASP A 322 6.68 21.06 6.90
N ASP A 323 6.89 21.66 5.73
CA ASP A 323 5.85 22.34 4.96
C ASP A 323 4.71 21.38 4.58
N ILE A 324 5.06 20.19 4.10
CA ILE A 324 4.09 19.12 3.80
C ILE A 324 3.30 18.79 5.06
N ARG A 325 3.98 18.50 6.17
CA ARG A 325 3.31 18.10 7.40
C ARG A 325 2.38 19.19 7.92
N ALA A 326 2.79 20.44 7.87
CA ALA A 326 1.97 21.58 8.25
C ALA A 326 0.70 21.68 7.40
N GLU A 327 0.82 21.56 6.08
CA GLU A 327 -0.29 21.60 5.14
C GLU A 327 -1.29 20.45 5.38
N PHE A 328 -0.80 19.21 5.47
CA PHE A 328 -1.65 18.05 5.74
C PHE A 328 -2.33 18.12 7.11
N ASN A 329 -1.66 18.66 8.14
CA ASN A 329 -2.28 18.92 9.43
C ASN A 329 -3.39 19.97 9.36
N GLN A 330 -3.23 21.01 8.54
CA GLN A 330 -4.28 22.00 8.31
C GLN A 330 -5.48 21.39 7.57
N LEU A 331 -5.23 20.62 6.52
CA LEU A 331 -6.28 19.95 5.74
C LEU A 331 -7.08 18.97 6.60
N THR A 332 -6.41 18.14 7.41
CA THR A 332 -7.08 17.14 8.26
C THR A 332 -7.82 17.73 9.45
N ARG A 333 -7.44 18.93 9.91
CA ARG A 333 -8.24 19.71 10.87
C ARG A 333 -9.50 20.30 10.23
N ALA A 334 -9.42 20.70 8.97
CA ALA A 334 -10.54 21.30 8.24
C ALA A 334 -11.53 20.27 7.69
N LEU A 335 -11.06 19.04 7.41
CA LEU A 335 -11.85 18.00 6.78
C LEU A 335 -11.51 16.62 7.37
N PRO A 336 -12.48 15.90 7.96
CA PRO A 336 -12.26 14.51 8.32
C PRO A 336 -12.12 13.67 7.05
N LEU A 337 -10.92 13.14 6.82
CA LEU A 337 -10.60 12.31 5.65
C LEU A 337 -11.05 10.85 5.82
N TYR A 338 -11.52 10.44 7.00
CA TYR A 338 -11.92 9.06 7.31
C TYR A 338 -10.83 8.01 7.04
N THR A 339 -9.58 8.40 7.22
CA THR A 339 -8.41 7.51 7.21
C THR A 339 -7.74 7.54 8.58
N GLN A 340 -6.99 6.49 8.92
CA GLN A 340 -6.26 6.39 10.18
C GLN A 340 -5.00 7.27 10.20
N HIS A 341 -4.52 7.70 9.02
CA HIS A 341 -3.28 8.45 8.85
C HIS A 341 -3.56 9.82 8.24
N THR A 342 -3.17 10.89 8.94
CA THR A 342 -3.39 12.27 8.48
C THR A 342 -2.34 12.75 7.48
N GLN A 343 -1.17 12.12 7.46
CA GLN A 343 -0.02 12.49 6.63
C GLN A 343 0.07 11.57 5.41
N LEU A 344 -0.73 11.86 4.36
CA LEU A 344 -0.81 10.97 3.18
C LEU A 344 0.50 10.91 2.39
N PHE A 345 1.28 11.98 2.38
CA PHE A 345 2.59 11.98 1.74
C PHE A 345 3.56 11.03 2.47
N ASP A 346 3.58 11.04 3.81
CA ASP A 346 4.40 10.12 4.61
C ASP A 346 4.07 8.66 4.29
N MET A 347 2.78 8.32 4.15
CA MET A 347 2.33 6.98 3.75
C MET A 347 2.86 6.57 2.37
N CYS A 348 2.87 7.52 1.42
CA CYS A 348 3.39 7.30 0.07
C CYS A 348 4.90 7.04 0.11
N VAL A 349 5.66 7.85 0.86
CA VAL A 349 7.13 7.78 0.88
C VAL A 349 7.65 6.54 1.61
N GLN A 350 6.98 6.11 2.67
CA GLN A 350 7.44 5.00 3.53
C GLN A 350 6.98 3.61 3.08
N LYS A 351 6.32 3.52 1.91
CA LYS A 351 5.68 2.29 1.41
C LYS A 351 4.78 1.63 2.46
N ASP A 352 3.99 2.44 3.15
CA ASP A 352 3.12 1.94 4.21
C ASP A 352 2.12 0.94 3.63
N SER A 353 2.07 -0.27 4.18
CA SER A 353 1.12 -1.32 3.77
C SER A 353 -0.35 -0.88 3.86
N SER A 354 -0.64 0.16 4.64
CA SER A 354 -1.97 0.77 4.79
C SER A 354 -2.29 1.82 3.71
N PHE A 355 -1.35 2.18 2.81
CA PHE A 355 -1.57 3.18 1.76
C PHE A 355 -2.49 2.67 0.64
N SER A 356 -3.79 2.75 0.92
CA SER A 356 -4.82 2.15 0.09
C SER A 356 -5.12 2.99 -1.16
N LEU A 357 -5.95 2.44 -2.04
CA LEU A 357 -6.45 3.15 -3.22
C LEU A 357 -7.16 4.47 -2.86
N TYR A 358 -7.82 4.51 -1.70
CA TYR A 358 -8.52 5.69 -1.21
C TYR A 358 -7.55 6.84 -0.89
N GLU A 359 -6.52 6.60 -0.08
CA GLU A 359 -5.51 7.59 0.26
C GLU A 359 -4.73 8.07 -0.98
N ARG A 360 -4.45 7.16 -1.94
CA ARG A 360 -3.83 7.51 -3.22
C ARG A 360 -4.66 8.50 -4.03
N ILE A 361 -5.99 8.34 -4.03
CA ILE A 361 -6.91 9.26 -4.70
C ILE A 361 -6.92 10.64 -4.04
N LEU A 362 -6.92 10.68 -2.71
CA LEU A 362 -6.87 11.95 -1.97
C LEU A 362 -5.53 12.66 -2.20
N LEU A 363 -4.39 11.96 -2.11
CA LEU A 363 -3.08 12.53 -2.37
C LEU A 363 -2.98 13.05 -3.81
N TYR A 364 -3.46 12.28 -4.79
CA TYR A 364 -3.48 12.71 -6.19
C TYR A 364 -4.31 13.99 -6.39
N THR A 365 -5.46 14.09 -5.71
CA THR A 365 -6.30 15.30 -5.74
C THR A 365 -5.55 16.54 -5.24
N ILE A 366 -4.80 16.40 -4.12
CA ILE A 366 -3.98 17.49 -3.58
C ILE A 366 -2.91 17.90 -4.59
N VAL A 367 -2.13 16.93 -5.09
CA VAL A 367 -1.07 17.18 -6.08
C VAL A 367 -1.62 17.94 -7.29
N MET A 368 -2.74 17.49 -7.86
CA MET A 368 -3.33 18.14 -9.04
C MET A 368 -3.79 19.57 -8.74
N LYS A 369 -4.45 19.82 -7.60
CA LYS A 369 -4.89 21.18 -7.24
C LYS A 369 -3.71 22.14 -7.05
N LYS A 370 -2.61 21.67 -6.43
CA LYS A 370 -1.40 22.49 -6.25
C LYS A 370 -0.68 22.78 -7.57
N LEU A 371 -0.55 21.78 -8.45
CA LEU A 371 0.06 21.97 -9.78
C LEU A 371 -0.67 23.04 -10.59
N HIS A 372 -1.99 23.06 -10.51
CA HIS A 372 -2.83 24.06 -11.17
C HIS A 372 -2.96 25.38 -10.39
N LYS A 373 -2.31 25.52 -9.23
CA LYS A 373 -2.35 26.70 -8.34
C LYS A 373 -3.78 27.09 -7.92
N GLN A 374 -4.59 26.09 -7.61
CA GLN A 374 -5.99 26.24 -7.21
C GLN A 374 -6.20 25.90 -5.72
N ASP A 375 -5.30 26.34 -4.86
CA ASP A 375 -5.31 25.98 -3.43
C ASP A 375 -6.53 26.55 -2.67
N ASP A 376 -7.17 27.61 -3.20
CA ASP A 376 -8.26 28.37 -2.56
C ASP A 376 -9.47 27.51 -2.15
N ASP A 377 -9.83 26.50 -2.95
CA ASP A 377 -10.95 25.58 -2.69
C ASP A 377 -10.48 24.12 -2.51
N MET A 378 -9.23 23.91 -2.10
CA MET A 378 -8.64 22.59 -1.84
C MET A 378 -9.52 21.72 -0.92
N VAL A 379 -10.00 22.30 0.19
CA VAL A 379 -10.83 21.59 1.18
C VAL A 379 -12.17 21.16 0.59
N ASP A 380 -12.82 22.03 -0.18
CA ASP A 380 -14.10 21.73 -0.85
C ASP A 380 -13.90 20.66 -1.93
N THR A 381 -12.81 20.75 -2.70
CA THR A 381 -12.46 19.75 -3.71
C THR A 381 -12.26 18.38 -3.06
N LEU A 382 -11.45 18.32 -2.00
CA LEU A 382 -11.23 17.08 -1.25
C LEU A 382 -12.52 16.53 -0.66
N ARG A 383 -13.40 17.38 -0.14
CA ARG A 383 -14.70 16.97 0.39
C ARG A 383 -15.55 16.27 -0.66
N VAL A 384 -15.66 16.86 -1.86
CA VAL A 384 -16.41 16.26 -2.98
C VAL A 384 -15.79 14.91 -3.37
N ILE A 385 -14.48 14.86 -3.61
CA ILE A 385 -13.81 13.63 -4.03
C ILE A 385 -13.91 12.55 -2.95
N ARG A 386 -13.68 12.90 -1.68
CA ARG A 386 -13.88 12.04 -0.51
C ARG A 386 -15.28 11.43 -0.54
N ASN A 387 -16.32 12.26 -0.65
CA ASN A 387 -17.70 11.81 -0.65
C ASN A 387 -18.00 10.86 -1.84
N LEU A 388 -17.53 11.21 -3.04
CA LEU A 388 -17.71 10.39 -4.24
C LEU A 388 -17.07 9.01 -4.08
N VAL A 389 -15.84 8.95 -3.55
CA VAL A 389 -15.11 7.70 -3.36
C VAL A 389 -15.69 6.88 -2.21
N GLN A 390 -16.11 7.51 -1.10
CA GLN A 390 -16.80 6.82 0.01
C GLN A 390 -18.09 6.14 -0.46
N ARG A 391 -18.77 6.68 -1.47
CA ARG A 391 -19.97 6.06 -2.07
C ARG A 391 -19.65 4.98 -3.12
N ILE A 392 -18.39 4.67 -3.39
CA ILE A 392 -18.00 3.46 -4.13
C ILE A 392 -18.05 2.27 -3.17
N ARG A 393 -19.27 1.82 -2.87
CA ARG A 393 -19.55 0.74 -1.93
C ARG A 393 -20.71 -0.12 -2.40
N GLN A 394 -20.73 -1.37 -1.95
CA GLN A 394 -21.79 -2.33 -2.22
C GLN A 394 -22.49 -2.73 -0.92
N ALA A 395 -23.82 -2.82 -0.96
CA ALA A 395 -24.61 -3.32 0.15
C ALA A 395 -24.65 -4.86 0.10
N ASN A 396 -24.17 -5.51 1.15
CA ASN A 396 -24.20 -6.95 1.34
C ASN A 396 -24.89 -7.26 2.67
N ASN A 397 -26.08 -7.85 2.62
CA ASN A 397 -26.87 -8.19 3.81
C ASN A 397 -27.02 -7.02 4.80
N GLY A 398 -27.29 -5.81 4.31
CA GLY A 398 -27.46 -4.61 5.14
C GLY A 398 -26.14 -3.95 5.57
N GLN A 399 -24.97 -4.42 5.16
CA GLN A 399 -23.70 -3.74 5.45
C GLN A 399 -23.02 -3.23 4.19
N PHE A 400 -22.36 -2.08 4.31
CA PHE A 400 -21.54 -1.56 3.22
C PHE A 400 -20.12 -2.09 3.29
N ASN A 401 -19.65 -2.59 2.14
CA ASN A 401 -18.24 -2.86 1.92
C ASN A 401 -17.73 -1.99 0.78
N SER A 402 -16.49 -1.51 0.88
CA SER A 402 -15.87 -0.76 -0.21
C SER A 402 -15.84 -1.62 -1.49
N ASN A 403 -16.36 -1.05 -2.57
CA ASN A 403 -16.27 -1.63 -3.90
C ASN A 403 -15.22 -0.92 -4.76
N LEU A 404 -14.34 -0.11 -4.14
CA LEU A 404 -13.22 0.50 -4.83
C LEU A 404 -12.23 -0.59 -5.26
N ARG A 405 -11.90 -0.60 -6.55
CA ARG A 405 -11.00 -1.58 -7.17
C ARG A 405 -9.94 -0.86 -8.01
N PHE A 406 -8.84 -1.56 -8.28
CA PHE A 406 -7.69 -0.98 -8.98
C PHE A 406 -8.05 -0.52 -10.41
N ASP A 407 -8.96 -1.22 -11.09
CA ASP A 407 -9.39 -0.93 -12.45
C ASP A 407 -10.24 0.35 -12.54
N MET A 408 -10.76 0.83 -11.41
CA MET A 408 -11.50 2.08 -11.31
C MET A 408 -10.58 3.31 -11.16
N ILE A 409 -9.36 3.16 -10.63
CA ILE A 409 -8.46 4.30 -10.34
C ILE A 409 -8.22 5.15 -11.57
N GLY A 410 -7.96 4.53 -12.73
CA GLY A 410 -7.69 5.28 -13.96
C GLY A 410 -8.84 6.22 -14.35
N ALA A 411 -10.08 5.76 -14.19
CA ALA A 411 -11.27 6.56 -14.46
C ALA A 411 -11.47 7.67 -13.42
N ILE A 412 -11.14 7.40 -12.16
CA ILE A 412 -11.22 8.38 -11.08
C ILE A 412 -10.17 9.49 -11.28
N PHE A 413 -8.92 9.15 -11.62
CA PHE A 413 -7.87 10.14 -11.89
C PHE A 413 -8.22 11.01 -13.09
N ARG A 414 -8.74 10.43 -14.18
CA ARG A 414 -9.24 11.22 -15.33
C ARG A 414 -10.40 12.16 -14.95
N THR A 415 -11.26 11.75 -14.02
CA THR A 415 -12.34 12.61 -13.52
C THR A 415 -11.80 13.77 -12.68
N ILE A 416 -10.78 13.52 -11.85
CA ILE A 416 -10.11 14.57 -11.08
C ILE A 416 -9.43 15.57 -12.03
N ASP A 417 -8.69 15.08 -13.03
CA ASP A 417 -8.08 15.91 -14.07
C ASP A 417 -9.14 16.78 -14.75
N GLN A 418 -10.23 16.16 -15.25
CA GLN A 418 -11.33 16.86 -15.91
C GLN A 418 -11.95 17.96 -15.03
N LEU A 419 -12.11 17.72 -13.72
CA LEU A 419 -12.67 18.71 -12.79
C LEU A 419 -11.73 19.89 -12.59
N ILE A 420 -10.43 19.63 -12.41
CA ILE A 420 -9.42 20.64 -12.13
C ILE A 420 -9.11 21.48 -13.39
N GLU A 421 -9.10 20.83 -14.55
CA GLU A 421 -8.92 21.47 -15.86
C GLU A 421 -10.04 22.45 -16.23
N THR A 422 -11.22 22.37 -15.59
CA THR A 422 -12.25 23.40 -15.77
C THR A 422 -11.80 24.79 -15.32
N ASN A 423 -10.80 24.84 -14.43
CA ASN A 423 -10.28 26.05 -13.79
C ASN A 423 -11.35 26.87 -13.06
N GLU A 424 -12.28 26.18 -12.41
CA GLU A 424 -13.34 26.78 -11.60
C GLU A 424 -13.35 26.19 -10.19
N PRO A 425 -13.96 26.89 -9.21
CA PRO A 425 -14.28 26.29 -7.93
C PRO A 425 -15.08 25.00 -8.11
N ILE A 426 -14.82 24.00 -7.26
CA ILE A 426 -15.34 22.64 -7.45
C ILE A 426 -16.86 22.57 -7.62
N TYR A 427 -17.62 23.41 -6.91
CA TYR A 427 -19.08 23.42 -7.00
C TYR A 427 -19.58 23.91 -8.35
N ASP A 428 -18.87 24.82 -9.02
CA ASP A 428 -19.20 25.24 -10.40
C ASP A 428 -18.76 24.19 -11.42
N ALA A 429 -17.56 23.62 -11.24
CA ALA A 429 -17.03 22.56 -12.11
C ALA A 429 -17.96 21.35 -12.21
N ILE A 430 -18.47 20.86 -11.06
CA ILE A 430 -19.42 19.73 -11.00
C ILE A 430 -20.71 20.02 -11.78
N LEU A 431 -21.21 21.26 -11.76
CA LEU A 431 -22.46 21.63 -12.43
C LEU A 431 -22.33 21.71 -13.95
N ARG A 432 -21.11 21.90 -14.48
CA ARG A 432 -20.84 21.90 -15.92
C ARG A 432 -20.82 20.50 -16.54
N ILE A 433 -20.47 19.50 -15.75
CA ILE A 433 -20.23 18.14 -16.24
C ILE A 433 -21.46 17.27 -15.98
N ALA A 434 -22.11 16.80 -17.05
CA ALA A 434 -23.34 16.00 -16.94
C ALA A 434 -23.11 14.64 -16.25
N SER A 435 -21.97 13.99 -16.52
CA SER A 435 -21.56 12.71 -15.94
C SER A 435 -20.06 12.52 -16.06
N VAL A 436 -19.49 11.66 -15.22
CA VAL A 436 -18.06 11.38 -15.15
C VAL A 436 -17.77 9.88 -15.23
N GLU A 437 -16.55 9.51 -15.59
CA GLU A 437 -16.10 8.11 -15.53
C GLU A 437 -15.83 7.70 -14.07
N GLY A 438 -15.87 6.41 -13.75
CA GLY A 438 -15.42 5.89 -12.44
C GLY A 438 -16.39 6.08 -11.27
N PHE A 439 -17.40 6.94 -11.39
CA PHE A 439 -18.44 7.14 -10.38
C PHE A 439 -19.83 6.83 -10.92
N ALA A 440 -20.70 6.27 -10.08
CA ALA A 440 -22.09 6.02 -10.45
C ALA A 440 -22.85 7.34 -10.69
N LEU A 441 -23.73 7.36 -11.70
CA LEU A 441 -24.52 8.55 -12.04
C LEU A 441 -25.36 9.06 -10.86
N THR A 442 -25.87 8.16 -10.02
CA THR A 442 -26.62 8.51 -8.80
C THR A 442 -25.74 9.27 -7.81
N SER A 443 -24.52 8.79 -7.54
CA SER A 443 -23.54 9.46 -6.67
C SER A 443 -23.13 10.83 -7.22
N TRP A 444 -22.95 10.94 -8.55
CA TRP A 444 -22.64 12.20 -9.22
C TRP A 444 -23.78 13.22 -9.07
N LYS A 445 -25.02 12.80 -9.31
CA LYS A 445 -26.21 13.65 -9.17
C LYS A 445 -26.39 14.17 -7.73
N GLN A 446 -26.05 13.37 -6.72
CA GLN A 446 -26.08 13.82 -5.32
C GLN A 446 -25.09 14.97 -5.05
N GLU A 447 -23.87 14.92 -5.59
CA GLU A 447 -22.93 16.06 -5.49
C GLU A 447 -23.41 17.27 -6.29
N GLN A 448 -23.99 17.07 -7.47
CA GLN A 448 -24.60 18.16 -8.23
C GLN A 448 -25.75 18.83 -7.47
N GLU A 449 -26.59 18.07 -6.79
CA GLU A 449 -27.68 18.64 -5.99
C GLU A 449 -27.16 19.50 -4.84
N LYS A 450 -26.12 19.03 -4.14
CA LYS A 450 -25.46 19.81 -3.08
C LYS A 450 -24.79 21.06 -3.65
N ALA A 451 -24.11 20.96 -4.79
CA ALA A 451 -23.50 22.11 -5.46
C ALA A 451 -24.54 23.16 -5.88
N ARG A 452 -25.70 22.76 -6.42
CA ARG A 452 -26.82 23.67 -6.72
C ARG A 452 -27.31 24.37 -5.46
N LEU A 453 -27.51 23.62 -4.37
CA LEU A 453 -27.94 24.18 -3.10
C LEU A 453 -26.96 25.24 -2.58
N LEU A 454 -25.66 24.95 -2.58
CA LEU A 454 -24.64 25.90 -2.11
C LEU A 454 -24.51 27.13 -3.02
N LYS A 455 -24.81 26.99 -4.32
CA LYS A 455 -24.85 28.13 -5.25
C LYS A 455 -26.05 29.04 -5.01
N GLU A 456 -27.22 28.46 -4.73
CA GLU A 456 -28.45 29.20 -4.43
C GLU A 456 -28.46 29.77 -3.00
N ARG A 457 -27.85 29.05 -2.06
CA ARG A 457 -27.84 29.36 -0.62
C ARG A 457 -26.44 29.15 -0.03
N PRO A 458 -25.48 30.06 -0.30
CA PRO A 458 -24.12 29.97 0.23
C PRO A 458 -24.04 29.99 1.75
N ASP A 459 -25.04 30.59 2.41
CA ASP A 459 -25.19 30.64 3.87
C ASP A 459 -25.31 29.24 4.52
N LEU A 460 -25.71 28.22 3.75
CA LEU A 460 -25.87 26.86 4.25
C LEU A 460 -24.60 26.01 4.20
N LYS A 461 -23.49 26.55 3.67
CA LYS A 461 -22.24 25.81 3.44
C LYS A 461 -21.71 25.14 4.70
N GLU A 462 -21.54 25.91 5.78
CA GLU A 462 -21.00 25.39 7.04
C GLU A 462 -21.90 24.32 7.65
N ALA A 463 -23.22 24.53 7.65
CA ALA A 463 -24.18 23.58 8.19
C ALA A 463 -24.24 22.28 7.38
N LEU A 464 -24.19 22.37 6.05
CA LEU A 464 -24.16 21.20 5.17
C LEU A 464 -22.86 20.42 5.36
N HIS A 465 -21.72 21.11 5.40
CA HIS A 465 -20.42 20.48 5.62
C HIS A 465 -20.36 19.77 6.97
N ALA A 466 -20.88 20.39 8.02
CA ALA A 466 -20.99 19.78 9.34
C ALA A 466 -21.87 18.53 9.35
N LEU A 467 -22.95 18.51 8.56
CA LEU A 467 -23.79 17.32 8.40
C LEU A 467 -23.06 16.21 7.62
N GLU A 468 -22.33 16.56 6.57
CA GLU A 468 -21.55 15.60 5.78
C GLU A 468 -20.38 14.97 6.55
N ASP A 469 -19.85 15.68 7.53
CA ASP A 469 -18.72 15.27 8.36
C ASP A 469 -19.10 14.32 9.50
N GLU A 470 -20.39 14.05 9.68
CA GLU A 470 -20.85 13.01 10.58
C GLU A 470 -20.35 11.64 10.12
N LEU A 471 -19.69 10.92 11.04
CA LEU A 471 -19.03 9.64 10.74
C LEU A 471 -19.98 8.56 10.22
N THR A 472 -21.26 8.63 10.59
CA THR A 472 -22.29 7.71 10.06
C THR A 472 -22.68 8.05 8.64
N LEU A 473 -22.65 9.34 8.27
CA LEU A 473 -23.14 9.83 6.98
C LEU A 473 -22.05 9.85 5.90
N LYS A 474 -20.82 10.24 6.26
CA LYS A 474 -19.65 10.30 5.34
C LYS A 474 -19.98 10.96 4.00
N GLY A 475 -20.68 12.09 4.04
CA GLY A 475 -21.14 12.84 2.86
C GLY A 475 -22.38 12.30 2.15
N SER A 476 -22.94 11.17 2.57
CA SER A 476 -24.17 10.57 2.05
C SER A 476 -25.41 11.15 2.73
N VAL A 477 -25.67 12.43 2.47
CA VAL A 477 -26.74 13.21 3.13
C VAL A 477 -28.03 13.33 2.30
N HIS A 478 -28.13 12.61 1.17
CA HIS A 478 -29.22 12.76 0.20
C HIS A 478 -30.61 12.58 0.82
N ARG A 479 -30.78 11.67 1.77
CA ARG A 479 -32.06 11.44 2.49
C ARG A 479 -32.50 12.62 3.35
N LEU A 480 -31.52 13.34 3.89
CA LEU A 480 -31.73 14.47 4.78
C LEU A 480 -31.81 15.78 4.01
N LEU A 481 -31.42 15.80 2.74
CA LEU A 481 -31.28 17.02 1.96
C LEU A 481 -32.62 17.75 1.76
N PRO A 482 -33.76 17.09 1.49
CA PRO A 482 -35.05 17.78 1.38
C PRO A 482 -35.50 18.48 2.66
N ILE A 483 -35.33 17.84 3.82
CA ILE A 483 -35.68 18.45 5.11
C ILE A 483 -34.66 19.51 5.53
N PHE A 484 -33.37 19.30 5.25
CA PHE A 484 -32.30 20.25 5.50
C PHE A 484 -32.52 21.57 4.74
N LYS A 485 -33.01 21.52 3.49
CA LYS A 485 -33.36 22.73 2.71
C LYS A 485 -34.44 23.58 3.39
N ARG A 486 -35.35 22.96 4.15
CA ARG A 486 -36.44 23.64 4.86
C ARG A 486 -36.01 24.11 6.25
N TYR A 487 -35.31 23.27 7.00
CA TYR A 487 -34.93 23.50 8.40
C TYR A 487 -33.46 23.14 8.64
N PRO A 488 -32.49 23.93 8.15
CA PRO A 488 -31.08 23.54 8.14
C PRO A 488 -30.48 23.38 9.53
N ASN A 489 -30.78 24.32 10.44
CA ASN A 489 -30.21 24.33 11.80
C ASN A 489 -30.81 23.22 12.67
N GLU A 490 -32.13 23.05 12.59
CA GLU A 490 -32.88 22.01 13.29
C GLU A 490 -32.47 20.64 12.80
N THR A 491 -32.38 20.44 11.47
CA THR A 491 -31.93 19.17 10.88
C THR A 491 -30.53 18.82 11.35
N LEU A 492 -29.57 19.76 11.29
CA LEU A 492 -28.20 19.51 11.75
C LEU A 492 -28.16 19.12 13.23
N THR A 493 -28.87 19.88 14.07
CA THR A 493 -28.90 19.67 15.53
C THR A 493 -29.52 18.31 15.86
N TYR A 494 -30.71 18.04 15.33
CA TYR A 494 -31.44 16.82 15.64
C TYR A 494 -30.78 15.58 15.06
N VAL A 495 -30.20 15.63 13.86
CA VAL A 495 -29.46 14.47 13.31
C VAL A 495 -28.25 14.13 14.19
N LYS A 496 -27.49 15.14 14.64
CA LYS A 496 -26.36 14.93 15.55
C LYS A 496 -26.79 14.27 16.86
N GLU A 497 -27.87 14.75 17.46
CA GLU A 497 -28.40 14.17 18.70
C GLU A 497 -28.99 12.76 18.48
N LEU A 498 -29.75 12.54 17.40
CA LEU A 498 -30.33 11.23 17.06
C LEU A 498 -29.25 10.15 16.89
N LEU A 499 -28.12 10.48 16.25
CA LEU A 499 -27.00 9.55 16.07
C LEU A 499 -26.31 9.15 17.39
N GLN A 500 -26.53 9.90 18.47
CA GLN A 500 -26.03 9.60 19.81
C GLN A 500 -27.04 8.84 20.68
N LEU A 501 -28.32 8.79 20.29
CA LEU A 501 -29.35 8.04 21.01
C LEU A 501 -29.26 6.53 20.73
N PRO A 502 -29.85 5.68 21.59
CA PRO A 502 -30.00 4.26 21.30
C PRO A 502 -30.78 4.05 20.00
N ASP A 503 -30.25 3.29 19.05
CA ASP A 503 -30.89 3.07 17.74
C ASP A 503 -32.31 2.50 17.88
N ALA A 504 -32.54 1.67 18.89
CA ALA A 504 -33.87 1.14 19.22
C ALA A 504 -34.91 2.23 19.49
N LEU A 505 -34.50 3.33 20.14
CA LEU A 505 -35.38 4.44 20.45
C LEU A 505 -35.72 5.23 19.18
N VAL A 506 -34.73 5.47 18.31
CA VAL A 506 -34.93 6.13 17.01
C VAL A 506 -35.82 5.27 16.11
N ALA A 507 -35.57 3.96 16.03
CA ALA A 507 -36.38 3.01 15.27
C ALA A 507 -37.85 2.99 15.73
N ARG A 508 -38.10 3.00 17.04
CA ARG A 508 -39.48 3.08 17.59
C ARG A 508 -40.20 4.36 17.18
N ALA A 509 -39.50 5.49 17.16
CA ALA A 509 -40.08 6.75 16.69
C ALA A 509 -40.37 6.71 15.19
N MET A 510 -39.45 6.19 14.38
CA MET A 510 -39.69 6.01 12.94
C MET A 510 -40.86 5.07 12.65
N LEU A 511 -41.06 4.03 13.45
CA LEU A 511 -42.23 3.14 13.33
C LEU A 511 -43.56 3.82 13.68
N THR A 512 -43.58 4.97 14.35
CA THR A 512 -44.82 5.75 14.49
C THR A 512 -45.24 6.43 13.19
N ILE A 513 -44.34 6.50 12.20
CA ILE A 513 -44.54 7.18 10.93
C ILE A 513 -44.86 6.16 9.84
N ASP A 514 -44.02 5.14 9.68
CA ASP A 514 -44.14 4.16 8.61
C ASP A 514 -43.45 2.83 8.96
N ASP A 515 -43.87 1.75 8.31
CA ASP A 515 -43.15 0.47 8.31
C ASP A 515 -41.94 0.54 7.36
N PHE A 516 -40.88 1.18 7.85
CA PHE A 516 -39.74 1.56 7.04
C PHE A 516 -38.71 0.43 6.80
N ALA A 517 -38.91 -0.76 7.36
CA ALA A 517 -37.85 -1.72 7.60
C ALA A 517 -37.22 -2.28 6.31
N PRO A 518 -35.90 -2.11 6.10
CA PRO A 518 -35.27 -2.65 4.91
C PRO A 518 -35.07 -4.16 4.85
N GLN A 519 -35.33 -4.75 3.68
CA GLN A 519 -35.10 -6.16 3.45
C GLN A 519 -33.62 -6.42 3.10
N VAL A 520 -32.92 -7.18 3.95
CA VAL A 520 -31.48 -7.45 3.81
C VAL A 520 -31.17 -8.89 3.37
N GLY A 521 -32.19 -9.70 3.07
CA GLY A 521 -32.03 -11.03 2.46
C GLY A 521 -33.04 -12.04 3.00
N TRP A 522 -32.66 -13.32 3.01
CA TRP A 522 -33.54 -14.44 3.35
C TRP A 522 -32.88 -15.42 4.34
N SER A 523 -33.72 -16.17 5.04
CA SER A 523 -33.36 -17.29 5.90
C SER A 523 -34.39 -18.42 5.74
N ASN A 524 -34.15 -19.58 6.36
CA ASN A 524 -35.13 -20.68 6.36
C ASN A 524 -36.46 -20.31 7.04
N LEU A 525 -36.45 -19.30 7.91
CA LEU A 525 -37.64 -18.81 8.61
C LEU A 525 -38.31 -17.63 7.88
N GLY A 526 -37.80 -17.19 6.72
CA GLY A 526 -38.40 -16.09 5.94
C GLY A 526 -37.43 -14.96 5.58
N PRO A 527 -37.94 -13.88 4.95
CA PRO A 527 -37.20 -12.66 4.67
C PRO A 527 -36.69 -11.98 5.94
N ARG A 528 -35.51 -11.36 5.84
CA ARG A 528 -34.83 -10.66 6.93
C ARG A 528 -34.96 -9.15 6.77
N TYR A 529 -35.36 -8.47 7.83
CA TYR A 529 -35.54 -7.03 7.91
C TYR A 529 -34.72 -6.41 9.05
N VAL A 530 -34.23 -5.19 8.84
CA VAL A 530 -33.43 -4.45 9.83
C VAL A 530 -34.10 -3.14 10.21
N PHE A 531 -34.03 -2.77 11.48
CA PHE A 531 -34.55 -1.48 11.97
C PHE A 531 -33.44 -0.54 12.46
N GLY A 532 -32.18 -0.93 12.24
CA GLY A 532 -31.00 -0.18 12.70
C GLY A 532 -30.15 -0.99 13.67
N GLY A 533 -29.78 -0.38 14.79
CA GLY A 533 -28.73 -0.89 15.67
C GLY A 533 -27.34 -0.53 15.17
N SER A 534 -26.37 -0.48 16.06
CA SER A 534 -25.00 -0.04 15.74
C SER A 534 -24.36 -0.82 14.58
N PHE A 535 -24.80 -2.05 14.31
CA PHE A 535 -24.32 -2.87 13.21
C PHE A 535 -24.87 -2.48 11.82
N TYR A 536 -26.10 -1.94 11.75
CA TYR A 536 -26.79 -1.56 10.50
C TYR A 536 -27.07 -0.05 10.40
N ARG A 537 -26.58 0.75 11.36
CA ARG A 537 -26.82 2.20 11.41
C ARG A 537 -26.44 2.89 10.10
N ASP A 538 -25.21 2.74 9.62
CA ASP A 538 -24.77 3.35 8.34
C ASP A 538 -25.72 2.97 7.18
N PHE A 539 -26.21 1.73 7.15
CA PHE A 539 -27.12 1.27 6.11
C PHE A 539 -28.50 1.94 6.15
N ILE A 540 -29.14 2.03 7.32
CA ILE A 540 -30.44 2.72 7.46
C ILE A 540 -30.33 4.18 7.05
N TRP A 541 -29.26 4.85 7.48
CA TRP A 541 -29.10 6.28 7.29
C TRP A 541 -28.64 6.68 5.88
N THR A 542 -28.01 5.77 5.11
CA THR A 542 -27.30 6.18 3.89
C THR A 542 -27.48 5.27 2.66
N ASN A 543 -28.31 4.22 2.71
CA ASN A 543 -28.59 3.40 1.53
C ASN A 543 -29.35 4.17 0.44
N ASN A 544 -29.42 3.64 -0.79
CA ASN A 544 -30.16 4.25 -1.91
C ASN A 544 -31.34 3.39 -2.39
N ASN A 545 -31.51 2.16 -1.87
CA ASN A 545 -32.38 1.15 -2.48
C ASN A 545 -33.82 1.21 -1.98
N GLU A 546 -34.04 1.84 -0.84
CA GLU A 546 -35.34 1.92 -0.19
C GLU A 546 -35.47 3.32 0.40
N ASP A 547 -36.12 4.21 -0.34
CA ASP A 547 -36.06 5.64 -0.05
C ASP A 547 -36.86 5.99 1.21
N LEU A 548 -36.15 6.20 2.33
CA LEU A 548 -36.71 6.60 3.63
C LEU A 548 -36.68 8.13 3.80
N THR A 549 -36.44 8.88 2.72
CA THR A 549 -36.36 10.35 2.75
C THR A 549 -37.60 10.97 3.39
N GLU A 550 -38.78 10.42 3.09
CA GLU A 550 -40.03 10.93 3.66
C GLU A 550 -40.14 10.61 5.16
N THR A 551 -39.84 9.37 5.58
CA THR A 551 -39.83 8.98 7.00
C THR A 551 -38.88 9.85 7.83
N PHE A 552 -37.67 10.10 7.33
CA PHE A 552 -36.72 11.00 8.00
C PHE A 552 -37.21 12.45 8.01
N SER A 553 -37.81 12.93 6.92
CA SER A 553 -38.36 14.29 6.85
C SER A 553 -39.47 14.49 7.88
N GLN A 554 -40.42 13.56 7.96
CA GLN A 554 -41.51 13.60 8.92
C GLN A 554 -41.01 13.45 10.36
N LEU A 555 -40.01 12.60 10.62
CA LEU A 555 -39.43 12.48 11.96
C LEU A 555 -38.86 13.81 12.45
N ILE A 556 -38.11 14.52 11.60
CA ILE A 556 -37.56 15.84 11.95
C ILE A 556 -38.68 16.86 12.14
N GLU A 557 -39.73 16.86 11.31
CA GLU A 557 -40.89 17.75 11.50
C GLU A 557 -41.62 17.48 12.82
N LEU A 558 -41.79 16.21 13.20
CA LEU A 558 -42.36 15.83 14.49
C LEU A 558 -41.46 16.28 15.65
N LEU A 559 -40.13 16.19 15.51
CA LEU A 559 -39.20 16.71 16.50
C LEU A 559 -39.31 18.23 16.64
N ILE A 560 -39.46 18.97 15.54
CA ILE A 560 -39.68 20.41 15.55
C ILE A 560 -40.99 20.74 16.28
N ALA A 561 -42.08 20.01 15.97
CA ALA A 561 -43.40 20.25 16.54
C ALA A 561 -43.54 19.80 18.01
N ALA A 562 -42.70 18.87 18.47
CA ALA A 562 -42.79 18.32 19.82
C ALA A 562 -42.50 19.40 20.88
N PRO A 563 -43.34 19.54 21.93
CA PRO A 563 -43.24 20.61 22.91
C PRO A 563 -42.04 20.49 23.87
N GLN A 564 -41.39 19.32 23.90
CA GLN A 564 -40.24 19.07 24.76
C GLN A 564 -38.99 19.79 24.24
N GLU A 565 -38.04 20.10 25.12
CA GLU A 565 -36.80 20.78 24.74
C GLU A 565 -35.73 19.79 24.22
N LYS A 566 -35.46 18.71 24.97
CA LYS A 566 -34.40 17.73 24.64
C LYS A 566 -34.87 16.73 23.59
N VAL A 567 -34.00 16.34 22.65
CA VAL A 567 -34.34 15.38 21.58
C VAL A 567 -34.79 14.03 22.12
N ALA A 568 -34.16 13.52 23.19
CA ALA A 568 -34.58 12.27 23.83
C ALA A 568 -36.03 12.33 24.34
N ASP A 569 -36.42 13.43 24.96
CA ASP A 569 -37.77 13.64 25.50
C ASP A 569 -38.78 13.89 24.38
N LYS A 570 -38.38 14.60 23.31
CA LYS A 570 -39.18 14.76 22.08
C LYS A 570 -39.47 13.38 21.45
N ILE A 571 -38.48 12.51 21.34
CA ILE A 571 -38.67 11.14 20.82
C ILE A 571 -39.60 10.33 21.72
N ALA A 572 -39.42 10.37 23.04
CA ALA A 572 -40.33 9.70 23.97
C ALA A 572 -41.77 10.22 23.85
N TYR A 573 -41.94 11.53 23.65
CA TYR A 573 -43.23 12.15 23.40
C TYR A 573 -43.86 11.64 22.09
N ILE A 574 -43.10 11.59 20.99
CA ILE A 574 -43.58 11.07 19.69
C ILE A 574 -44.04 9.62 19.84
N ILE A 575 -43.21 8.74 20.42
CA ILE A 575 -43.56 7.33 20.63
C ILE A 575 -44.86 7.16 21.41
N SER A 576 -45.11 8.03 22.39
CA SER A 576 -46.27 7.93 23.28
C SER A 576 -47.57 8.50 22.67
N ASN A 577 -47.47 9.45 21.73
CA ASN A 577 -48.61 10.23 21.24
C ASN A 577 -48.91 10.03 19.74
N ASN A 578 -47.98 9.47 18.97
CA ASN A 578 -48.12 9.29 17.52
C ASN A 578 -48.32 7.83 17.09
N ASN A 579 -48.50 6.90 18.03
CA ASN A 579 -48.78 5.51 17.68
C ASN A 579 -50.23 5.34 17.22
N GLU A 580 -50.47 5.47 15.91
CA GLU A 580 -51.80 5.33 15.30
C GLU A 580 -52.10 3.90 14.81
N TRP A 581 -51.16 2.96 14.97
CA TRP A 581 -51.33 1.57 14.53
C TRP A 581 -52.40 0.83 15.35
N GLY A 582 -53.22 0.03 14.66
CA GLY A 582 -54.19 -0.87 15.28
C GLY A 582 -53.52 -2.03 16.03
N LYS A 583 -54.23 -2.60 17.03
CA LYS A 583 -53.75 -3.76 17.82
C LYS A 583 -53.58 -5.06 17.00
N ASP A 584 -54.04 -5.06 15.76
CA ASP A 584 -53.90 -6.09 14.74
C ASP A 584 -52.62 -5.94 13.91
N SER A 585 -51.94 -4.80 13.97
CA SER A 585 -50.64 -4.58 13.34
C SER A 585 -49.50 -4.98 14.28
N TRP A 586 -48.50 -5.68 13.77
CA TRP A 586 -47.28 -5.97 14.53
C TRP A 586 -46.52 -4.69 14.92
N VAL A 587 -46.64 -3.62 14.13
CA VAL A 587 -45.95 -2.34 14.35
C VAL A 587 -46.42 -1.68 15.65
N TYR A 588 -47.72 -1.78 15.96
CA TYR A 588 -48.27 -1.30 17.24
C TYR A 588 -47.49 -1.86 18.43
N TYR A 589 -47.14 -3.15 18.40
CA TYR A 589 -46.41 -3.81 19.47
C TYR A 589 -44.95 -3.37 19.53
N PHE A 590 -44.30 -3.20 18.37
CA PHE A 590 -42.91 -2.73 18.31
C PHE A 590 -42.78 -1.29 18.82
N VAL A 591 -43.79 -0.45 18.59
CA VAL A 591 -43.85 0.89 19.15
C VAL A 591 -44.17 0.84 20.64
N LYS A 592 -45.18 0.08 21.09
CA LYS A 592 -45.62 0.02 22.49
C LYS A 592 -44.58 -0.58 23.43
N TYR A 593 -43.99 -1.72 23.07
CA TYR A 593 -43.12 -2.51 23.95
C TYR A 593 -41.63 -2.29 23.61
N PRO A 594 -40.85 -1.59 24.47
CA PRO A 594 -39.45 -1.27 24.18
C PRO A 594 -38.57 -2.51 23.92
N THR A 595 -38.89 -3.66 24.52
CA THR A 595 -38.14 -4.90 24.37
C THR A 595 -38.25 -5.54 22.99
N MET A 596 -39.26 -5.17 22.21
CA MET A 596 -39.41 -5.66 20.83
C MET A 596 -38.22 -5.22 20.00
N LEU A 597 -37.73 -3.99 20.20
CA LEU A 597 -36.54 -3.41 19.57
C LEU A 597 -35.38 -3.34 20.58
N ARG A 598 -34.61 -4.43 20.71
CA ARG A 598 -33.39 -4.43 21.54
C ARG A 598 -32.27 -5.27 20.93
N GLY A 599 -31.04 -4.96 21.33
CA GLY A 599 -29.82 -5.55 20.77
C GLY A 599 -29.13 -4.61 19.78
N ASN A 600 -27.91 -4.98 19.38
CA ASN A 600 -27.05 -4.16 18.53
C ASN A 600 -27.36 -4.26 17.02
N LYS A 601 -28.19 -5.22 16.60
CA LYS A 601 -28.49 -5.50 15.18
C LYS A 601 -29.92 -5.20 14.78
N LEU A 602 -30.88 -5.15 15.72
CA LEU A 602 -32.31 -4.98 15.41
C LEU A 602 -32.74 -5.72 14.13
N LEU A 603 -32.33 -7.00 14.02
CA LEU A 603 -32.50 -7.85 12.86
C LEU A 603 -33.58 -8.87 13.14
N TYR A 604 -34.56 -8.95 12.25
CA TYR A 604 -35.74 -9.76 12.41
C TYR A 604 -35.99 -10.59 11.17
N VAL A 605 -36.56 -11.77 11.34
CA VAL A 605 -37.06 -12.62 10.27
C VAL A 605 -38.58 -12.60 10.35
N PHE A 606 -39.25 -12.37 9.23
CA PHE A 606 -40.71 -12.34 9.15
C PHE A 606 -41.18 -13.50 8.29
N ALA A 607 -41.71 -14.56 8.90
CA ALA A 607 -42.33 -15.65 8.15
C ALA A 607 -43.73 -15.25 7.66
N ASP A 608 -44.49 -14.62 8.55
CA ASP A 608 -45.85 -14.13 8.32
C ASP A 608 -46.14 -13.03 9.37
N GLU A 609 -46.26 -11.79 8.91
CA GLU A 609 -46.38 -10.63 9.78
C GLU A 609 -47.78 -10.47 10.40
N GLU A 610 -48.83 -10.86 9.66
CA GLU A 610 -50.22 -10.82 10.11
C GLU A 610 -50.47 -11.84 11.22
N LYS A 611 -49.69 -12.92 11.23
CA LYS A 611 -49.76 -13.99 12.25
C LYS A 611 -48.73 -13.84 13.36
N TYR A 612 -47.98 -12.74 13.38
CA TYR A 612 -46.89 -12.48 14.34
C TYR A 612 -45.79 -13.56 14.34
N ALA A 613 -45.60 -14.24 13.21
CA ALA A 613 -44.52 -15.19 13.01
C ALA A 613 -43.23 -14.43 12.69
N ILE A 614 -42.68 -13.77 13.72
CA ILE A 614 -41.52 -12.90 13.65
C ILE A 614 -40.46 -13.42 14.61
N GLU A 615 -39.20 -13.46 14.20
CA GLU A 615 -38.08 -13.95 15.01
C GLU A 615 -36.94 -12.92 15.05
N ARG A 616 -36.55 -12.46 16.24
CA ARG A 616 -35.41 -11.57 16.40
C ARG A 616 -34.11 -12.36 16.46
N LEU A 617 -33.17 -12.05 15.58
CA LEU A 617 -31.85 -12.69 15.54
C LEU A 617 -30.83 -11.95 16.41
N THR A 618 -30.10 -12.68 17.26
CA THR A 618 -28.91 -12.15 17.96
C THR A 618 -27.67 -12.12 17.05
N GLY A 619 -27.63 -13.02 16.06
CA GLY A 619 -26.62 -13.11 15.00
C GLY A 619 -27.04 -12.48 13.68
N VAL A 620 -26.26 -12.73 12.63
CA VAL A 620 -26.64 -12.36 11.25
C VAL A 620 -27.33 -13.51 10.51
N ASN A 621 -27.38 -14.70 11.10
CA ASN A 621 -27.99 -15.89 10.54
C ASN A 621 -28.61 -16.75 11.67
N LEU A 622 -29.30 -17.81 11.27
CA LEU A 622 -29.99 -18.72 12.18
C LEU A 622 -29.06 -19.64 13.00
N GLN A 623 -27.74 -19.60 12.83
CA GLN A 623 -26.84 -20.31 13.74
C GLN A 623 -26.77 -19.64 15.12
N ALA A 624 -27.11 -18.36 15.18
CA ALA A 624 -27.23 -17.64 16.43
C ALA A 624 -28.60 -17.82 17.06
N GLU A 625 -28.68 -17.49 18.34
CA GLU A 625 -29.94 -17.55 19.08
C GLU A 625 -30.95 -16.56 18.51
N HIS A 626 -32.20 -17.00 18.48
CA HIS A 626 -33.33 -16.17 18.14
C HIS A 626 -34.54 -16.48 19.02
N ILE A 627 -35.43 -15.50 19.09
CA ILE A 627 -36.67 -15.56 19.84
C ILE A 627 -37.71 -14.66 19.18
N ASN A 628 -38.97 -15.08 19.23
CA ASN A 628 -40.07 -14.26 18.80
C ASN A 628 -40.19 -13.06 19.76
N PRO A 629 -40.19 -11.82 19.23
CA PRO A 629 -40.24 -10.60 20.04
C PRO A 629 -41.41 -10.57 21.04
N PHE A 630 -42.55 -11.18 20.70
CA PHE A 630 -43.72 -11.24 21.57
C PHE A 630 -43.49 -12.11 22.80
N TYR A 631 -42.80 -13.24 22.67
CA TYR A 631 -42.41 -14.07 23.81
C TYR A 631 -41.45 -13.31 24.72
N ASP A 632 -40.48 -12.62 24.11
CA ASP A 632 -39.52 -11.81 24.85
C ASP A 632 -40.19 -10.67 25.64
N ALA A 633 -41.18 -10.00 25.04
CA ALA A 633 -41.95 -8.97 25.72
C ALA A 633 -42.75 -9.55 26.89
N VAL A 634 -43.42 -10.70 26.72
CA VAL A 634 -44.14 -11.37 27.82
C VAL A 634 -43.19 -11.71 28.98
N ILE A 635 -42.02 -12.27 28.67
CA ILE A 635 -41.00 -12.61 29.68
C ILE A 635 -40.56 -11.35 30.43
N GLN A 636 -40.30 -10.25 29.71
CA GLN A 636 -39.90 -8.99 30.33
C GLN A 636 -41.02 -8.38 31.20
N GLU A 637 -42.27 -8.38 30.75
CA GLU A 637 -43.40 -7.83 31.51
C GLU A 637 -43.70 -8.65 32.77
N ILE A 638 -43.45 -9.98 32.72
CA ILE A 638 -43.52 -10.83 33.91
C ILE A 638 -42.40 -10.49 34.89
N ASN A 639 -41.17 -10.32 34.38
CA ASN A 639 -39.96 -9.97 35.14
C ASN A 639 -39.70 -10.89 36.35
N ASP A 640 -39.97 -12.17 36.21
CA ASP A 640 -39.81 -13.17 37.26
C ASP A 640 -39.25 -14.47 36.64
N ASN A 641 -37.98 -14.76 36.97
CA ASN A 641 -37.28 -15.92 36.44
C ASN A 641 -37.87 -17.23 36.97
N ASP A 642 -38.62 -17.25 38.07
CA ASP A 642 -39.25 -18.48 38.57
C ASP A 642 -40.51 -18.85 37.77
N ILE A 643 -40.98 -17.94 36.90
CA ILE A 643 -42.13 -18.15 36.02
C ILE A 643 -41.68 -18.58 34.63
N CYS A 644 -40.86 -17.76 33.97
CA CYS A 644 -40.32 -18.04 32.64
C CYS A 644 -38.98 -17.34 32.44
N LYS A 645 -38.07 -17.97 31.67
CA LYS A 645 -36.71 -17.46 31.44
C LYS A 645 -36.43 -17.28 29.96
N TYR A 646 -35.73 -16.20 29.63
CA TYR A 646 -35.26 -15.92 28.27
C TYR A 646 -34.45 -17.09 27.69
N SER A 647 -33.49 -17.62 28.45
CA SER A 647 -32.58 -18.69 27.99
C SER A 647 -33.26 -20.02 27.66
N GLN A 648 -34.44 -20.27 28.23
CA GLN A 648 -35.26 -21.47 27.93
C GLN A 648 -36.15 -21.26 26.70
N SER A 649 -36.40 -19.99 26.33
CA SER A 649 -37.31 -19.60 25.25
C SER A 649 -36.58 -19.20 23.95
N THR A 650 -35.25 -19.15 23.97
CA THR A 650 -34.42 -18.96 22.78
C THR A 650 -34.09 -20.28 22.12
N ILE A 651 -34.01 -20.27 20.79
CA ILE A 651 -33.61 -21.44 19.98
C ILE A 651 -32.55 -21.05 18.96
N ARG A 652 -31.94 -22.04 18.30
CA ARG A 652 -31.03 -21.88 17.16
C ARG A 652 -31.55 -22.74 16.02
N LEU A 653 -31.00 -22.50 14.83
CA LEU A 653 -31.31 -23.21 13.58
C LEU A 653 -32.70 -22.83 13.04
N SER A 654 -33.41 -23.78 12.46
CA SER A 654 -34.56 -23.49 11.58
C SER A 654 -35.91 -23.64 12.29
N ASP A 655 -35.91 -23.94 13.58
CA ASP A 655 -37.13 -24.17 14.34
C ASP A 655 -37.63 -22.85 14.93
N PRO A 656 -38.94 -22.53 14.81
CA PRO A 656 -39.51 -21.37 15.48
C PRO A 656 -39.37 -21.47 17.00
N SER A 657 -39.11 -20.33 17.63
CA SER A 657 -39.00 -20.26 19.09
C SER A 657 -40.35 -20.50 19.77
N CYS A 658 -40.32 -20.67 21.10
CA CYS A 658 -41.51 -20.75 21.93
C CYS A 658 -41.21 -20.18 23.32
N LEU A 659 -42.24 -19.73 24.02
CA LEU A 659 -42.10 -19.32 25.42
C LEU A 659 -42.20 -20.56 26.30
N VAL A 660 -41.17 -20.81 27.09
CA VAL A 660 -41.10 -21.96 28.01
C VAL A 660 -41.10 -21.46 29.45
N THR A 661 -41.99 -22.03 30.26
CA THR A 661 -42.03 -21.80 31.72
C THR A 661 -41.08 -22.73 32.46
N GLU A 662 -40.73 -22.40 33.70
CA GLU A 662 -39.82 -23.23 34.53
C GLU A 662 -40.34 -24.68 34.73
N TYR A 663 -41.66 -24.87 34.68
CA TYR A 663 -42.30 -26.19 34.81
C TYR A 663 -42.47 -26.94 33.47
N GLY A 664 -41.90 -26.43 32.37
CA GLY A 664 -41.91 -27.08 31.07
C GLY A 664 -43.19 -26.89 30.25
N PHE A 665 -44.11 -26.01 30.65
CA PHE A 665 -45.21 -25.60 29.77
C PHE A 665 -44.68 -24.73 28.64
N VAL A 666 -45.14 -25.04 27.43
CA VAL A 666 -44.74 -24.36 26.20
C VAL A 666 -45.92 -23.53 25.70
N PHE A 667 -45.67 -22.26 25.41
CA PHE A 667 -46.62 -21.34 24.80
C PHE A 667 -46.12 -20.92 23.42
N ARG A 668 -47.03 -20.89 22.45
CA ARG A 668 -46.76 -20.47 21.07
C ARG A 668 -47.81 -19.48 20.60
N ILE A 669 -47.45 -18.65 19.63
CA ILE A 669 -48.40 -17.90 18.80
C ILE A 669 -48.53 -18.67 17.49
N THR A 670 -49.75 -19.10 17.16
CA THR A 670 -50.07 -19.85 15.95
C THR A 670 -51.28 -19.21 15.30
N GLU A 671 -51.16 -18.83 14.03
CA GLU A 671 -52.22 -18.12 13.31
C GLU A 671 -52.71 -16.86 14.04
N GLY A 672 -51.81 -16.16 14.75
CA GLY A 672 -52.12 -14.96 15.51
C GLY A 672 -52.68 -15.17 16.93
N TYR A 673 -52.84 -16.42 17.39
CA TYR A 673 -53.43 -16.74 18.70
C TYR A 673 -52.48 -17.53 19.60
N TRP A 674 -52.60 -17.32 20.91
CA TRP A 674 -51.88 -18.11 21.91
C TRP A 674 -52.39 -19.56 21.95
N THR A 675 -51.47 -20.49 21.77
CA THR A 675 -51.62 -21.93 21.96
C THR A 675 -50.65 -22.41 23.04
N TYR A 676 -50.95 -23.54 23.67
CA TYR A 676 -50.20 -24.03 24.82
C TYR A 676 -50.14 -25.56 24.83
N GLU A 677 -48.98 -26.09 25.21
CA GLU A 677 -48.66 -27.51 25.31
C GLU A 677 -48.11 -27.82 26.72
N GLY A 678 -48.54 -28.93 27.29
CA GLY A 678 -48.20 -29.34 28.66
C GLY A 678 -49.23 -30.29 29.25
N GLU A 679 -49.41 -30.24 30.57
CA GLU A 679 -50.40 -31.05 31.29
C GLU A 679 -51.85 -30.74 30.86
N SER A 680 -52.60 -31.74 30.39
CA SER A 680 -53.93 -31.55 29.78
C SER A 680 -54.92 -30.79 30.67
N SER A 681 -54.91 -31.05 31.99
CA SER A 681 -55.77 -30.41 32.99
C SER A 681 -55.59 -28.89 33.03
N ILE A 682 -54.34 -28.43 32.92
CA ILE A 682 -53.96 -27.01 32.93
C ILE A 682 -54.23 -26.37 31.58
N CYS A 683 -53.97 -27.08 30.47
CA CYS A 683 -54.32 -26.61 29.12
C CYS A 683 -55.83 -26.35 28.96
N ASP A 684 -56.69 -27.24 29.46
CA ASP A 684 -58.14 -27.03 29.44
C ASP A 684 -58.57 -25.80 30.27
N ALA A 685 -57.92 -25.59 31.41
CA ALA A 685 -58.16 -24.43 32.25
C ALA A 685 -57.68 -23.13 31.60
N LEU A 686 -56.51 -23.13 30.96
CA LEU A 686 -55.99 -22.02 30.16
C LEU A 686 -56.95 -21.65 29.04
N GLY A 687 -57.56 -22.63 28.36
CA GLY A 687 -58.53 -22.37 27.29
C GLY A 687 -59.82 -21.71 27.78
N LYS A 688 -60.28 -22.07 28.99
CA LYS A 688 -61.40 -21.38 29.63
C LYS A 688 -61.00 -19.96 30.04
N HIS A 689 -59.84 -19.79 30.66
CA HIS A 689 -59.35 -18.49 31.11
C HIS A 689 -59.13 -17.53 29.93
N ASN A 690 -58.52 -18.00 28.84
CA ASN A 690 -58.26 -17.19 27.64
C ASN A 690 -59.53 -16.54 27.07
N LYS A 691 -60.67 -17.26 27.08
CA LYS A 691 -61.97 -16.74 26.63
C LYS A 691 -62.52 -15.61 27.53
N THR A 692 -62.10 -15.55 28.79
CA THR A 692 -62.49 -14.48 29.73
C THR A 692 -61.66 -13.20 29.56
N LEU A 693 -60.47 -13.31 28.97
CA LEU A 693 -59.59 -12.16 28.72
C LEU A 693 -60.13 -11.36 27.53
N THR A 694 -60.68 -10.17 27.79
CA THR A 694 -61.21 -9.25 26.78
C THR A 694 -60.48 -7.91 26.86
N GLY A 695 -60.35 -7.19 25.74
CA GLY A 695 -59.72 -5.86 25.67
C GLY A 695 -58.18 -5.82 25.75
N LEU A 696 -57.55 -6.89 26.24
CA LEU A 696 -56.08 -7.05 26.28
C LEU A 696 -55.48 -7.22 24.88
N ASP A 697 -54.33 -6.60 24.65
CA ASP A 697 -53.51 -6.90 23.48
C ASP A 697 -52.79 -8.26 23.58
N LEU A 698 -52.08 -8.66 22.52
CA LEU A 698 -51.47 -9.99 22.45
C LEU A 698 -50.44 -10.24 23.56
N VAL A 699 -49.64 -9.24 23.94
CA VAL A 699 -48.60 -9.37 24.98
C VAL A 699 -49.26 -9.41 26.36
N GLU A 700 -50.19 -8.48 26.64
CA GLU A 700 -50.95 -8.45 27.90
C GLU A 700 -51.68 -9.78 28.15
N ARG A 701 -52.29 -10.34 27.10
CA ARG A 701 -52.93 -11.66 27.13
C ARG A 701 -51.93 -12.78 27.43
N GLY A 702 -50.75 -12.74 26.81
CA GLY A 702 -49.67 -13.69 27.08
C GLY A 702 -49.21 -13.67 28.54
N VAL A 703 -49.01 -12.48 29.10
CA VAL A 703 -48.65 -12.28 30.52
C VAL A 703 -49.69 -12.91 31.44
N ALA A 704 -50.99 -12.65 31.18
CA ALA A 704 -52.08 -13.21 31.98
C ALA A 704 -52.10 -14.75 31.92
N LEU A 705 -51.94 -15.34 30.72
CA LEU A 705 -51.95 -16.79 30.54
C LEU A 705 -50.76 -17.48 31.22
N VAL A 706 -49.55 -16.94 31.07
CA VAL A 706 -48.34 -17.54 31.67
C VAL A 706 -48.40 -17.45 33.19
N ARG A 707 -48.83 -16.31 33.76
CA ARG A 707 -49.03 -16.18 35.22
C ARG A 707 -50.11 -17.12 35.73
N TYR A 708 -51.20 -17.30 34.99
CA TYR A 708 -52.27 -18.23 35.35
C TYR A 708 -51.76 -19.68 35.39
N ALA A 709 -50.98 -20.11 34.39
CA ALA A 709 -50.38 -21.45 34.39
C ALA A 709 -49.44 -21.68 35.58
N HIS A 710 -48.61 -20.69 35.91
CA HIS A 710 -47.72 -20.76 37.08
C HIS A 710 -48.50 -20.86 38.40
N ALA A 711 -49.56 -20.05 38.57
CA ALA A 711 -50.43 -20.11 39.74
C ALA A 711 -51.08 -21.49 39.90
N MET A 712 -51.56 -22.10 38.81
CA MET A 712 -52.14 -23.44 38.87
C MET A 712 -51.15 -24.53 39.30
N LYS A 713 -49.85 -24.35 39.08
CA LYS A 713 -48.83 -25.33 39.46
C LYS A 713 -48.30 -25.14 40.88
N THR A 714 -48.41 -23.92 41.41
CA THR A 714 -47.91 -23.54 42.75
C THR A 714 -48.96 -23.62 43.84
N VAL A 715 -50.25 -23.75 43.50
CA VAL A 715 -51.31 -24.04 44.48
C VAL A 715 -51.15 -25.49 44.97
N PRO A 716 -51.00 -25.73 46.30
CA PRO A 716 -50.96 -27.08 46.84
C PRO A 716 -52.29 -27.80 46.57
N ALA A 717 -52.20 -29.06 46.15
CA ALA A 717 -53.35 -29.93 45.92
C ALA A 717 -54.20 -30.11 47.19
#